data_AF-A0A520YK76-F1
#
_entry.id   AF-A0A520YK76-F1
#
_cell.length_a   1.000
_cell.length_b   1.000
_cell.length_c   1.000
_cell.angle_alpha   90.00
_cell.angle_beta   90.00
_cell.angle_gamma   90.00
#
_symmetry.space_group_name_H-M   'P 1'
#
loop_
_entity.id
_entity.type
_entity.pdbx_description
1 polymer ?
#
loop_
_entity_poly.entity_id
_entity_poly.type
_entity_poly.pdbx_seq_one_letter_code
_entity_poly.pdbx_strand_id
1 'polypeptide(L)'
;MDAGTHIAFRLAAALALGLVAHSGCTEDRPDSPDQRTRPATCPGTRRVEPPLAHVAPPADTLEYWLVRNAAYGPLDEPLMDADAVRRHQHALREPRDGEPIGQVDLLAPIDRDALQVQLDERLGYMRQKLEADELFDSQAEALGPDLLASFVPPAPIVAMDEWRVVEKREPLRCGPYDGGLHTSPVDPDFDRNRCSTMREGELVQLLARWPNGMYLARTPYTLGWVRTKALSPAITRGEVESRRQSRELRPFTRRELLSAAFSMRGEPYGWGGKGGGYDCSRFLLEVFARFGIDLPRHSARQAMAGTFSIDVSRVEDANEKRLLIEASARRGIVLLHFPGHIMLYLGTSEEGVPMVIHSFSEYLTPCVGLDLETVNRVDRVAVSDLSLGAGSSRGDFLSRITRITVLGKTPGPALIADAELRPSAPVSLPEQRCAGGRQTAIFRSPQRPDSSRPLRVIVTGERDPGLASLVLFAPDGSRLTPAEHVLDGPPSSRWVEVPEPEAGRWTAVFADGDLVRACESFVVAKRPAPPAPRSSPGPAWTPRRKWERDTENLYAAFVEQLFVEPRGEDVTWPRLQELIGERDRNLLYDYRAVGEDARLDLEPDCADLPYFLRAYFAWKLQLPFVYRACTRGRKDTPPVCEPTVFSNLDAVPDSTDAGAFRRFTRRIAGTVHSSSPRTLPSDDQTDLYPVRLSRRAIRPGTVFADPYGHVLVVARWKPQGVSDYGVLIGADAQPDGTVGRRRFWRGSFLFTPTTDLVGAGFKAWRPVRYAPNRVTDTD
;
A
#
# COMPACT_ATOMS: atom_id res chain seq x y z
N MET A 1 17.25 2.24 22.76
CA MET A 1 16.19 2.24 23.79
C MET A 1 14.92 2.72 23.13
N ASP A 2 14.23 1.77 22.49
CA ASP A 2 12.89 1.97 21.94
C ASP A 2 11.96 1.15 22.83
N ALA A 3 11.87 1.54 24.11
CA ALA A 3 11.25 0.76 25.18
C ALA A 3 9.72 0.91 25.23
N GLY A 4 9.09 1.25 24.11
CA GLY A 4 7.66 1.55 24.06
C GLY A 4 6.94 1.07 22.79
N THR A 5 7.54 0.13 22.05
CA THR A 5 7.03 -0.28 20.74
C THR A 5 7.15 -1.80 20.54
N HIS A 6 6.44 -2.60 21.33
CA HIS A 6 6.69 -4.06 21.37
C HIS A 6 5.43 -4.92 21.45
N ILE A 7 4.70 -5.02 20.33
CA ILE A 7 3.89 -6.23 20.07
C ILE A 7 4.21 -6.84 18.69
N ALA A 8 4.50 -6.04 17.65
CA ALA A 8 4.75 -6.56 16.30
C ALA A 8 6.23 -6.76 15.92
N PHE A 9 7.16 -6.05 16.57
CA PHE A 9 8.56 -5.97 16.11
C PHE A 9 9.42 -7.21 16.43
N ARG A 10 8.93 -8.13 17.28
CA ARG A 10 9.70 -9.31 17.72
C ARG A 10 9.86 -10.39 16.64
N LEU A 11 8.94 -10.49 15.66
CA LEU A 11 9.01 -11.53 14.64
C LEU A 11 9.98 -11.22 13.48
N ALA A 12 10.26 -9.95 13.20
CA ALA A 12 11.24 -9.58 12.16
C ALA A 12 12.69 -9.56 12.67
N ALA A 13 12.90 -9.26 13.96
CA ALA A 13 14.24 -9.19 14.55
C ALA A 13 14.84 -10.58 14.87
N ALA A 14 14.01 -11.60 15.10
CA ALA A 14 14.47 -12.94 15.46
C ALA A 14 15.20 -13.68 14.33
N LEU A 15 15.04 -13.26 13.07
CA LEU A 15 15.73 -13.86 11.91
C LEU A 15 16.99 -13.10 11.47
N ALA A 16 17.32 -11.96 12.10
CA ALA A 16 18.55 -11.20 11.82
C ALA A 16 19.57 -11.22 12.98
N LEU A 17 19.19 -11.77 14.14
CA LEU A 17 20.07 -11.91 15.32
C LEU A 17 20.87 -13.22 15.35
N GLY A 18 20.71 -14.08 14.35
CA GLY A 18 21.51 -15.29 14.18
C GLY A 18 22.72 -15.05 13.29
N LEU A 19 23.64 -14.16 13.68
CA LEU A 19 25.05 -14.07 13.22
C LEU A 19 25.78 -12.89 13.90
N VAL A 20 25.71 -12.81 15.23
CA VAL A 20 26.79 -12.19 16.01
C VAL A 20 27.22 -13.24 17.01
N ALA A 21 28.24 -13.99 16.61
CA ALA A 21 28.86 -14.99 17.45
C ALA A 21 29.35 -14.33 18.75
N HIS A 22 28.94 -14.89 19.87
CA HIS A 22 29.59 -14.72 21.15
C HIS A 22 31.01 -15.28 21.03
N SER A 23 32.01 -14.42 21.07
CA SER A 23 33.33 -14.79 21.56
C SER A 23 33.58 -13.97 22.82
N GLY A 24 33.32 -14.61 23.95
CA GLY A 24 33.86 -14.18 25.23
C GLY A 24 35.38 -14.32 25.18
N CYS A 25 36.07 -13.22 25.43
CA CYS A 25 37.45 -13.22 25.90
C CYS A 25 37.49 -12.30 27.12
N THR A 26 37.36 -12.92 28.30
CA THR A 26 37.94 -12.41 29.54
C THR A 26 39.45 -12.59 29.44
N GLU A 27 40.17 -11.53 29.11
CA GLU A 27 41.60 -11.38 29.39
C GLU A 27 41.83 -9.91 29.75
N ASP A 28 42.58 -9.71 30.85
CA ASP A 28 42.93 -8.43 31.45
C ASP A 28 43.31 -7.39 30.38
N ARG A 29 42.59 -6.26 30.36
CA ARG A 29 43.10 -5.05 29.69
C ARG A 29 44.11 -4.41 30.64
N PRO A 30 45.41 -4.31 30.26
CA PRO A 30 46.28 -3.37 30.90
C PRO A 30 45.77 -1.95 30.61
N ASP A 31 46.04 -1.03 31.52
CA ASP A 31 45.74 0.40 31.46
C ASP A 31 45.64 0.98 30.04
N SER A 32 44.61 1.81 29.81
CA SER A 32 44.53 2.88 28.79
C SER A 32 45.22 2.58 27.44
N PRO A 33 44.50 2.29 26.34
CA PRO A 33 45.13 2.30 25.03
C PRO A 33 45.49 3.74 24.68
N ASP A 34 46.74 4.07 24.97
CA ASP A 34 47.63 4.86 24.13
C ASP A 34 46.94 6.11 23.53
N GLN A 35 47.12 7.26 24.19
CA GLN A 35 47.14 8.55 23.52
C GLN A 35 48.29 8.58 22.50
N ARG A 36 48.31 7.65 21.53
CA ARG A 36 49.02 7.87 20.27
C ARG A 36 48.42 9.16 19.74
N THR A 37 49.24 10.19 19.68
CA THR A 37 48.89 11.48 19.12
C THR A 37 48.31 11.25 17.73
N ARG A 38 46.98 11.23 17.65
CA ARG A 38 46.26 11.12 16.38
C ARG A 38 46.82 12.22 15.47
N PRO A 39 47.18 11.92 14.21
CA PRO A 39 47.65 12.94 13.29
C PRO A 39 46.64 14.08 13.23
N ALA A 40 47.09 15.32 13.07
CA ALA A 40 46.20 16.48 12.95
C ALA A 40 45.17 16.31 11.80
N THR A 41 45.51 15.50 10.79
CA THR A 41 44.64 15.12 9.67
C THR A 41 43.52 14.13 10.04
N CYS A 42 43.65 13.42 11.17
CA CYS A 42 42.74 12.37 11.68
C CYS A 42 42.35 12.60 13.17
N PRO A 43 41.73 13.74 13.53
CA PRO A 43 41.32 13.99 14.91
C PRO A 43 40.24 12.98 15.38
N GLY A 44 40.11 12.79 16.69
CA GLY A 44 39.03 11.98 17.29
C GLY A 44 37.64 12.48 16.91
N THR A 45 37.46 13.79 17.04
CA THR A 45 36.23 14.49 16.72
C THR A 45 36.58 15.81 16.03
N ARG A 46 35.75 16.20 15.07
CA ARG A 46 35.89 17.44 14.32
C ARG A 46 34.53 18.12 14.21
N ARG A 47 34.46 19.41 14.48
CA ARG A 47 33.26 20.20 14.17
C ARG A 47 33.24 20.54 12.68
N VAL A 48 32.09 20.36 12.04
CA VAL A 48 31.87 20.67 10.64
C VAL A 48 30.74 21.68 10.53
N GLU A 49 31.04 22.82 9.92
CA GLU A 49 30.07 23.88 9.66
C GLU A 49 29.51 23.72 8.23
N PRO A 50 28.18 23.81 8.01
CA PRO A 50 27.63 23.84 6.67
C PRO A 50 28.13 25.06 5.86
N PRO A 51 28.15 24.98 4.51
CA PRO A 51 27.69 23.86 3.70
C PRO A 51 28.60 22.63 3.81
N LEU A 52 27.99 21.45 3.84
CA LEU A 52 28.72 20.18 3.95
C LEU A 52 29.40 19.83 2.62
N ALA A 53 30.31 18.86 2.66
CA ALA A 53 30.95 18.35 1.45
C ALA A 53 29.88 17.95 0.40
N HIS A 54 30.15 18.30 -0.86
CA HIS A 54 29.25 18.10 -2.01
C HIS A 54 27.92 18.90 -1.97
N VAL A 55 27.75 19.83 -1.02
CA VAL A 55 26.66 20.80 -1.04
C VAL A 55 27.18 22.10 -1.66
N ALA A 56 26.90 22.32 -2.94
CA ALA A 56 27.20 23.59 -3.58
C ALA A 56 26.42 24.74 -2.91
N PRO A 57 26.95 25.98 -2.82
CA PRO A 57 26.26 27.08 -2.14
C PRO A 57 24.80 27.32 -2.59
N PRO A 58 24.45 27.21 -3.89
CA PRO A 58 23.04 27.27 -4.31
C PRO A 58 22.18 26.14 -3.75
N ALA A 59 22.73 24.92 -3.63
CA ALA A 59 22.00 23.75 -3.11
C ALA A 59 21.70 23.84 -1.60
N ASP A 60 22.20 24.86 -0.90
CA ASP A 60 21.89 25.14 0.51
C ASP A 60 20.75 26.19 0.67
N THR A 61 20.06 26.56 -0.42
CA THR A 61 18.97 27.54 -0.41
C THR A 61 17.62 26.97 -0.81
N LEU A 62 16.53 27.57 -0.33
CA LEU A 62 15.16 27.20 -0.69
C LEU A 62 14.90 27.43 -2.18
N GLU A 63 15.35 28.56 -2.72
CA GLU A 63 15.10 28.99 -4.10
C GLU A 63 15.60 27.97 -5.10
N TYR A 64 16.78 27.40 -4.86
CA TYR A 64 17.33 26.33 -5.69
C TYR A 64 16.41 25.11 -5.72
N TRP A 65 15.96 24.65 -4.56
CA TRP A 65 15.12 23.45 -4.48
C TRP A 65 13.71 23.67 -5.00
N LEU A 66 13.15 24.88 -4.91
CA LEU A 66 11.89 25.20 -5.58
C LEU A 66 12.02 25.06 -7.10
N VAL A 67 13.11 25.54 -7.70
CA VAL A 67 13.36 25.38 -9.14
C VAL A 67 13.54 23.91 -9.51
N ARG A 68 14.38 23.17 -8.77
CA ARG A 68 14.62 21.73 -9.03
C ARG A 68 13.35 20.88 -8.90
N ASN A 69 12.48 21.21 -7.94
CA ASN A 69 11.26 20.44 -7.69
C ASN A 69 10.15 20.64 -8.72
N ALA A 70 10.24 21.66 -9.59
CA ALA A 70 9.30 21.84 -10.70
C ALA A 70 9.26 20.61 -11.64
N ALA A 71 10.34 19.84 -11.72
CA ALA A 71 10.42 18.59 -12.47
C ALA A 71 9.54 17.45 -11.91
N TYR A 72 9.11 17.54 -10.64
CA TYR A 72 8.22 16.59 -9.99
C TYR A 72 6.72 16.98 -10.09
N GLY A 73 6.42 18.13 -10.70
CA GLY A 73 5.08 18.66 -10.92
C GLY A 73 4.92 20.10 -10.40
N PRO A 74 3.72 20.69 -10.56
CA PRO A 74 3.46 22.05 -10.08
C PRO A 74 3.68 22.16 -8.57
N LEU A 75 4.42 23.19 -8.15
CA LEU A 75 4.84 23.36 -6.75
C LEU A 75 3.69 23.68 -5.78
N ASP A 76 2.65 24.33 -6.32
CA ASP A 76 1.49 24.85 -5.59
C ASP A 76 0.25 23.93 -5.72
N GLU A 77 0.36 22.82 -6.46
CA GLU A 77 -0.68 21.80 -6.51
C GLU A 77 -0.71 21.04 -5.16
N PRO A 78 -1.88 20.89 -4.52
CA PRO A 78 -2.00 20.07 -3.32
C PRO A 78 -1.59 18.63 -3.60
N LEU A 79 -0.65 18.11 -2.80
CA LEU A 79 -0.24 16.70 -2.83
C LEU A 79 -1.31 15.81 -2.21
N MET A 80 -2.03 16.35 -1.22
CA MET A 80 -3.27 15.85 -0.64
C MET A 80 -4.14 17.07 -0.33
N ASP A 81 -5.43 17.01 -0.68
CA ASP A 81 -6.39 18.02 -0.23
C ASP A 81 -6.72 17.86 1.27
N ALA A 82 -7.45 18.83 1.83
CA ALA A 82 -7.77 18.83 3.26
C ALA A 82 -8.56 17.57 3.69
N ASP A 83 -9.41 17.03 2.83
CA ASP A 83 -10.19 15.84 3.12
C ASP A 83 -9.31 14.57 3.12
N ALA A 84 -8.38 14.49 2.17
CA ALA A 84 -7.39 13.42 2.09
C ALA A 84 -6.42 13.46 3.28
N VAL A 85 -6.01 14.64 3.73
CA VAL A 85 -5.23 14.80 4.98
C VAL A 85 -6.01 14.31 6.19
N ARG A 86 -7.29 14.68 6.33
CA ARG A 86 -8.14 14.18 7.43
C ARG A 86 -8.25 12.65 7.39
N ARG A 87 -8.56 12.05 6.23
CA ARG A 87 -8.61 10.60 6.08
C ARG A 87 -7.27 9.93 6.40
N HIS A 88 -6.16 10.50 5.94
CA HIS A 88 -4.83 10.01 6.28
C HIS A 88 -4.60 10.01 7.80
N GLN A 89 -4.96 11.10 8.49
CA GLN A 89 -4.83 11.18 9.94
C GLN A 89 -5.71 10.17 10.67
N HIS A 90 -6.96 9.97 10.23
CA HIS A 90 -7.85 8.95 10.79
C HIS A 90 -7.29 7.55 10.57
N ALA A 91 -6.77 7.25 9.38
CA ALA A 91 -6.19 5.95 9.07
C ALA A 91 -4.97 5.63 9.95
N LEU A 92 -4.14 6.61 10.29
CA LEU A 92 -2.98 6.40 11.17
C LEU A 92 -3.35 6.19 12.64
N ARG A 93 -4.56 6.59 13.07
CA ARG A 93 -5.05 6.37 14.44
C ARG A 93 -5.56 4.95 14.65
N GLU A 94 -5.92 4.25 13.58
CA GLU A 94 -6.33 2.86 13.68
C GLU A 94 -5.15 1.98 14.12
N PRO A 95 -5.34 1.07 15.09
CA PRO A 95 -4.30 0.16 15.50
C PRO A 95 -3.82 -0.71 14.33
N ARG A 96 -2.51 -0.82 14.16
CA ARG A 96 -1.87 -1.82 13.28
C ARG A 96 -1.03 -2.72 14.18
N ASP A 97 -1.33 -4.02 14.16
CA ASP A 97 -0.72 -5.00 15.06
C ASP A 97 -0.84 -4.64 16.56
N GLY A 98 -1.99 -4.09 16.94
CA GLY A 98 -2.32 -3.73 18.33
C GLY A 98 -1.96 -2.31 18.75
N GLU A 99 -1.22 -1.53 17.94
CA GLU A 99 -0.84 -0.15 18.29
C GLU A 99 -1.08 0.84 17.14
N PRO A 100 -1.63 2.04 17.40
CA PRO A 100 -1.71 3.11 16.40
C PRO A 100 -0.34 3.52 15.88
N ILE A 101 -0.23 3.85 14.59
CA ILE A 101 1.01 4.39 14.01
C ILE A 101 1.11 5.90 14.28
N GLY A 102 0.00 6.61 14.21
CA GLY A 102 -0.09 8.06 14.33
C GLY A 102 -0.14 8.56 15.77
N GLN A 103 -0.28 9.87 15.91
CA GLN A 103 -0.46 10.51 17.21
C GLN A 103 -1.78 10.10 17.89
N VAL A 104 -1.74 9.95 19.20
CA VAL A 104 -2.89 9.61 20.03
C VAL A 104 -3.84 10.79 20.20
N ASP A 105 -5.12 10.49 20.32
CA ASP A 105 -6.11 11.48 20.69
C ASP A 105 -6.13 11.68 22.22
N LEU A 106 -5.68 12.84 22.71
CA LEU A 106 -5.70 13.18 24.14
C LEU A 106 -7.11 13.18 24.76
N LEU A 107 -8.16 13.29 23.94
CA LEU A 107 -9.54 13.26 24.38
C LEU A 107 -10.16 11.87 24.33
N ALA A 108 -9.48 10.91 23.69
CA ALA A 108 -9.93 9.53 23.67
C ALA A 108 -9.72 8.87 25.04
N PRO A 109 -10.64 7.96 25.42
CA PRO A 109 -10.51 7.20 26.65
C PRO A 109 -9.20 6.41 26.67
N ILE A 110 -8.73 6.14 27.89
CA ILE A 110 -7.49 5.39 28.11
C ILE A 110 -7.88 3.95 28.42
N ASP A 111 -7.38 3.03 27.61
CA ASP A 111 -7.35 1.62 27.98
C ASP A 111 -6.34 1.44 29.12
N ARG A 112 -6.86 1.24 30.33
CA ARG A 112 -6.05 1.17 31.55
C ARG A 112 -5.26 -0.13 31.63
N ASP A 113 -5.78 -1.22 31.07
CA ASP A 113 -5.11 -2.51 31.07
C ASP A 113 -3.94 -2.49 30.08
N ALA A 114 -4.17 -1.99 28.87
CA ALA A 114 -3.11 -1.79 27.89
C ALA A 114 -2.03 -0.81 28.39
N LEU A 115 -2.44 0.27 29.07
CA LEU A 115 -1.50 1.20 29.69
C LEU A 115 -0.67 0.52 30.78
N GLN A 116 -1.28 -0.29 31.65
CA GLN A 116 -0.57 -1.01 32.70
C GLN A 116 0.49 -1.94 32.11
N VAL A 117 0.13 -2.73 31.08
CA VAL A 117 1.09 -3.60 30.36
C VAL A 117 2.24 -2.77 29.79
N GLN A 118 1.95 -1.66 29.11
CA GLN A 118 2.98 -0.79 28.55
C GLN A 118 3.92 -0.21 29.63
N LEU A 119 3.39 0.16 30.80
CA LEU A 119 4.17 0.66 31.91
C LEU A 119 5.07 -0.43 32.51
N ASP A 120 4.53 -1.62 32.73
CA ASP A 120 5.27 -2.75 33.31
C ASP A 120 6.43 -3.17 32.41
N GLU A 121 6.21 -3.26 31.11
CA GLU A 121 7.26 -3.58 30.13
C GLU A 121 8.34 -2.49 30.08
N ARG A 122 7.94 -1.22 30.00
CA ARG A 122 8.86 -0.09 29.90
C ARG A 122 9.72 0.05 31.14
N LEU A 123 9.08 0.04 32.31
CA LEU A 123 9.77 0.19 33.58
C LEU A 123 10.62 -1.04 33.89
N GLY A 124 10.14 -2.25 33.58
CA GLY A 124 10.91 -3.48 33.68
C GLY A 124 12.18 -3.45 32.80
N TYR A 125 12.06 -3.01 31.55
CA TYR A 125 13.20 -2.86 30.65
C TYR A 125 14.22 -1.84 31.18
N MET A 126 13.76 -0.66 31.60
CA MET A 126 14.66 0.37 32.12
C MET A 126 15.35 -0.09 33.41
N ARG A 127 14.59 -0.72 34.32
CA ARG A 127 15.12 -1.29 35.56
C ARG A 127 16.18 -2.34 35.29
N GLN A 128 15.93 -3.27 34.36
CA GLN A 128 16.90 -4.28 33.98
C GLN A 128 18.22 -3.66 33.51
N LYS A 129 18.15 -2.60 32.68
CA LYS A 129 19.35 -1.90 32.18
C LYS A 129 20.10 -1.15 33.27
N LEU A 130 19.37 -0.62 34.25
CA LEU A 130 19.95 0.06 35.41
C LEU A 130 20.62 -0.94 36.36
N GLU A 131 19.99 -2.08 36.64
CA GLU A 131 20.53 -3.13 37.51
C GLU A 131 21.70 -3.90 36.87
N ALA A 132 21.77 -3.90 35.54
CA ALA A 132 22.87 -4.50 34.78
C ALA A 132 24.05 -3.54 34.54
N ASP A 133 24.04 -2.35 35.17
CA ASP A 133 25.05 -1.30 34.96
C ASP A 133 25.26 -0.95 33.47
N GLU A 134 24.18 -0.96 32.69
CA GLU A 134 24.19 -0.50 31.29
C GLU A 134 23.76 0.98 31.18
N LEU A 135 23.13 1.50 32.23
CA LEU A 135 22.70 2.89 32.34
C LEU A 135 23.16 3.52 33.66
N PHE A 136 23.78 4.68 33.51
CA PHE A 136 24.36 5.46 34.60
C PHE A 136 23.74 6.84 34.65
N ASP A 137 23.90 7.53 35.76
CA ASP A 137 23.59 8.94 35.84
C ASP A 137 24.60 9.82 35.06
N SER A 138 24.44 11.14 35.14
CA SER A 138 25.33 12.10 34.47
C SER A 138 26.77 12.11 35.00
N GLN A 139 27.04 11.48 36.14
CA GLN A 139 28.36 11.35 36.75
C GLN A 139 29.01 9.99 36.47
N ALA A 140 28.39 9.16 35.61
CA ALA A 140 28.80 7.78 35.35
C ALA A 140 28.64 6.84 36.57
N GLU A 141 27.77 7.20 37.51
CA GLU A 141 27.50 6.41 38.71
C GLU A 141 26.20 5.61 38.54
N ALA A 142 26.15 4.43 39.16
CA ALA A 142 24.93 3.63 39.22
C ALA A 142 23.88 4.34 40.11
N LEU A 143 22.59 4.21 39.77
CA LEU A 143 21.55 4.81 40.58
C LEU A 143 21.40 4.09 41.92
N GLY A 144 21.33 4.89 42.99
CA GLY A 144 21.07 4.37 44.34
C GLY A 144 19.70 3.67 44.47
N PRO A 145 19.53 2.81 45.48
CA PRO A 145 18.34 1.97 45.65
C PRO A 145 17.02 2.75 45.74
N ASP A 146 17.02 3.93 46.37
CA ASP A 146 15.82 4.77 46.48
C ASP A 146 15.34 5.30 45.11
N LEU A 147 16.28 5.60 44.20
CA LEU A 147 15.95 6.05 42.85
C LEU A 147 15.53 4.86 41.96
N LEU A 148 16.18 3.70 42.11
CA LEU A 148 15.75 2.45 41.46
C LEU A 148 14.33 2.06 41.86
N ALA A 149 13.93 2.27 43.11
CA ALA A 149 12.58 2.01 43.59
C ALA A 149 11.51 2.83 42.84
N SER A 150 11.87 3.98 42.26
CA SER A 150 10.94 4.77 41.44
C SER A 150 10.54 4.05 40.14
N PHE A 151 11.35 3.11 39.64
CA PHE A 151 11.07 2.29 38.46
C PHE A 151 10.18 1.08 38.76
N VAL A 152 9.55 1.03 39.93
CA VAL A 152 8.46 0.10 40.24
C VAL A 152 7.13 0.86 40.16
N PRO A 153 6.14 0.39 39.39
CA PRO A 153 4.80 0.97 39.43
C PRO A 153 4.25 0.98 40.86
N PRO A 154 3.78 2.13 41.38
CA PRO A 154 3.19 2.20 42.72
C PRO A 154 1.82 1.51 42.73
N ALA A 155 1.55 0.69 43.74
CA ALA A 155 0.23 0.09 43.94
C ALA A 155 -0.51 0.78 45.11
N PRO A 156 -1.72 1.36 44.91
CA PRO A 156 -2.43 1.55 43.64
C PRO A 156 -2.03 2.84 42.90
N ILE A 157 -2.03 2.80 41.56
CA ILE A 157 -1.91 4.00 40.72
C ILE A 157 -3.22 4.77 40.79
N VAL A 158 -3.23 5.92 41.49
CA VAL A 158 -4.39 6.81 41.52
C VAL A 158 -4.51 7.49 40.16
N ALA A 159 -5.53 7.08 39.40
CA ALA A 159 -5.80 7.63 38.08
C ALA A 159 -6.15 9.12 38.16
N MET A 160 -5.57 9.87 37.23
CA MET A 160 -5.89 11.26 36.95
C MET A 160 -6.42 11.37 35.52
N ASP A 161 -7.20 12.43 35.29
CA ASP A 161 -7.68 12.81 33.96
C ASP A 161 -7.71 14.34 33.87
N GLU A 162 -6.51 14.93 33.78
CA GLU A 162 -6.32 16.38 33.83
C GLU A 162 -5.51 16.85 32.62
N TRP A 163 -6.04 17.82 31.86
CA TRP A 163 -5.31 18.45 30.76
C TRP A 163 -4.68 19.75 31.23
N ARG A 164 -3.46 20.02 30.74
CA ARG A 164 -2.72 21.25 31.00
C ARG A 164 -2.07 21.74 29.72
N VAL A 165 -1.67 23.00 29.75
CA VAL A 165 -0.84 23.64 28.71
C VAL A 165 0.57 23.75 29.25
N VAL A 166 1.55 23.47 28.39
CA VAL A 166 2.96 23.67 28.70
C VAL A 166 3.25 25.17 28.63
N GLU A 167 3.62 25.78 29.74
CA GLU A 167 3.93 27.22 29.84
C GLU A 167 5.42 27.49 29.61
N LYS A 168 6.26 26.52 29.94
CA LYS A 168 7.69 26.57 29.69
C LYS A 168 8.16 25.22 29.16
N ARG A 169 9.17 25.25 28.30
CA ARG A 169 9.80 24.04 27.78
C ARG A 169 10.18 23.09 28.91
N GLU A 170 9.72 21.85 28.82
CA GLU A 170 9.85 20.85 29.88
C GLU A 170 10.19 19.47 29.29
N PRO A 171 11.22 18.75 29.79
CA PRO A 171 11.47 17.38 29.38
C PRO A 171 10.32 16.46 29.74
N LEU A 172 9.96 15.58 28.81
CA LEU A 172 9.14 14.41 29.11
C LEU A 172 10.08 13.21 29.24
N ARG A 173 10.21 12.71 30.47
CA ARG A 173 11.18 11.67 30.84
C ARG A 173 10.73 10.28 30.42
N CYS A 174 11.71 9.44 30.08
CA CYS A 174 11.45 8.06 29.68
C CYS A 174 11.09 7.15 30.85
N GLY A 175 11.61 7.46 32.03
CA GLY A 175 11.27 6.81 33.28
C GLY A 175 11.00 7.86 34.36
N PRO A 176 10.52 7.42 35.53
CA PRO A 176 10.19 8.25 36.68
C PRO A 176 11.46 8.71 37.42
N TYR A 177 12.39 9.32 36.70
CA TYR A 177 13.60 9.93 37.23
C TYR A 177 13.82 11.27 36.51
N ASP A 178 14.07 12.33 37.28
CA ASP A 178 14.21 13.68 36.72
C ASP A 178 15.65 14.02 36.27
N GLY A 179 16.60 13.09 36.45
CA GLY A 179 17.96 13.21 35.91
C GLY A 179 18.13 12.58 34.53
N GLY A 180 19.34 12.74 33.98
CA GLY A 180 19.74 12.08 32.74
C GLY A 180 20.19 10.65 32.98
N LEU A 181 19.96 9.78 32.00
CA LEU A 181 20.52 8.42 31.99
C LEU A 181 21.42 8.25 30.76
N HIS A 182 22.59 7.65 30.93
CA HIS A 182 23.64 7.58 29.92
C HIS A 182 24.24 6.18 29.84
N THR A 183 24.69 5.78 28.66
CA THR A 183 25.54 4.60 28.49
C THR A 183 26.99 4.94 28.82
N SER A 184 27.85 3.95 29.09
CA SER A 184 29.30 4.16 29.24
C SER A 184 30.03 4.04 27.89
N PRO A 185 30.94 4.97 27.53
CA PRO A 185 31.27 6.20 28.26
C PRO A 185 30.14 7.23 28.19
N VAL A 186 30.00 8.05 29.24
CA VAL A 186 28.96 9.07 29.33
C VAL A 186 29.15 10.13 28.23
N ASP A 187 28.16 10.21 27.35
CA ASP A 187 27.99 11.32 26.42
C ASP A 187 26.83 12.21 26.90
N PRO A 188 27.11 13.46 27.33
CA PRO A 188 26.09 14.35 27.84
C PRO A 188 25.08 14.78 26.77
N ASP A 189 25.38 14.63 25.48
CA ASP A 189 24.47 14.96 24.39
C ASP A 189 23.35 13.94 24.20
N PHE A 190 23.53 12.72 24.69
CA PHE A 190 22.58 11.63 24.55
C PHE A 190 21.98 11.19 25.89
N ASP A 191 21.14 12.06 26.47
CA ASP A 191 20.29 11.73 27.61
C ASP A 191 19.22 10.69 27.18
N ARG A 192 19.44 9.44 27.54
CA ARG A 192 18.58 8.29 27.23
C ARG A 192 17.27 8.29 28.02
N ASN A 193 17.19 9.11 29.07
CA ASN A 193 15.96 9.34 29.83
C ASN A 193 15.15 10.53 29.29
N ARG A 194 15.59 11.19 28.22
CA ARG A 194 14.81 12.23 27.54
C ARG A 194 14.08 11.68 26.33
N CYS A 195 12.84 11.23 26.54
CA CYS A 195 12.02 10.66 25.48
C CYS A 195 11.51 11.74 24.51
N SER A 196 11.13 12.89 25.06
CA SER A 196 10.83 14.07 24.27
C SER A 196 11.01 15.32 25.13
N THR A 197 10.79 16.49 24.52
CA THR A 197 10.71 17.76 25.21
C THR A 197 9.43 18.44 24.74
N MET A 198 8.58 18.78 25.71
CA MET A 198 7.33 19.49 25.46
C MET A 198 7.63 20.97 25.30
N ARG A 199 6.96 21.61 24.34
CA ARG A 199 7.15 23.02 23.99
C ARG A 199 6.01 23.87 24.50
N GLU A 200 6.29 25.15 24.69
CA GLU A 200 5.29 26.13 25.12
C GLU A 200 4.06 26.11 24.20
N GLY A 201 2.87 26.11 24.80
CA GLY A 201 1.58 26.01 24.12
C GLY A 201 1.11 24.59 23.82
N GLU A 202 1.96 23.57 23.95
CA GLU A 202 1.54 22.17 23.75
C GLU A 202 0.61 21.68 24.86
N LEU A 203 -0.29 20.77 24.48
CA LEU A 203 -1.22 20.11 25.40
C LEU A 203 -0.60 18.84 25.98
N VAL A 204 -0.79 18.64 27.28
CA VAL A 204 -0.39 17.45 28.01
C VAL A 204 -1.53 16.97 28.90
N GLN A 205 -1.73 15.67 28.99
CA GLN A 205 -2.69 15.04 29.89
C GLN A 205 -1.95 14.30 31.00
N LEU A 206 -2.25 14.63 32.25
CA LEU A 206 -1.72 13.94 33.43
C LEU A 206 -2.60 12.72 33.73
N LEU A 207 -1.95 11.56 33.87
CA LEU A 207 -2.61 10.26 33.96
C LEU A 207 -2.54 9.64 35.35
N ALA A 208 -1.49 9.95 36.11
CA ALA A 208 -1.29 9.48 37.47
C ALA A 208 -0.19 10.28 38.18
N ARG A 209 -0.24 10.31 39.51
CA ARG A 209 0.84 10.84 40.35
C ARG A 209 1.80 9.72 40.75
N TRP A 210 3.10 10.02 40.71
CA TRP A 210 4.17 9.11 41.10
C TRP A 210 4.70 9.42 42.51
N PRO A 211 5.21 8.44 43.28
CA PRO A 211 5.61 8.65 44.69
C PRO A 211 6.70 9.71 44.87
N ASN A 212 7.60 9.84 43.89
CA ASN A 212 8.67 10.84 43.90
C ASN A 212 8.24 12.26 43.48
N GLY A 213 6.93 12.49 43.33
CA GLY A 213 6.35 13.78 43.00
C GLY A 213 6.32 14.12 41.51
N MET A 214 6.78 13.21 40.64
CA MET A 214 6.54 13.30 39.20
C MET A 214 5.10 12.86 38.86
N TYR A 215 4.68 13.16 37.64
CA TYR A 215 3.40 12.73 37.08
C TYR A 215 3.64 11.90 35.84
N LEU A 216 2.94 10.77 35.72
CA LEU A 216 2.80 10.09 34.45
C LEU A 216 1.93 10.98 33.56
N ALA A 217 2.41 11.31 32.37
CA ALA A 217 1.80 12.25 31.46
C ALA A 217 1.91 11.77 30.01
N ARG A 218 0.93 12.13 29.19
CA ARG A 218 0.99 11.91 27.73
C ARG A 218 0.74 13.19 26.96
N THR A 219 1.51 13.37 25.89
CA THR A 219 1.21 14.27 24.78
C THR A 219 0.58 13.47 23.64
N PRO A 220 0.14 14.11 22.54
CA PRO A 220 -0.33 13.36 21.38
C PRO A 220 0.72 12.41 20.78
N TYR A 221 2.01 12.64 21.05
CA TYR A 221 3.10 11.92 20.39
C TYR A 221 3.97 11.09 21.34
N THR A 222 3.83 11.21 22.66
CA THR A 222 4.68 10.49 23.64
C THR A 222 4.02 10.33 24.99
N LEU A 223 4.24 9.19 25.64
CA LEU A 223 3.97 8.93 27.05
C LEU A 223 5.29 9.03 27.86
N GLY A 224 5.26 9.62 29.05
CA GLY A 224 6.43 9.67 29.94
C GLY A 224 6.15 10.35 31.28
N TRP A 225 7.20 10.76 31.98
CA TRP A 225 7.10 11.39 33.31
C TRP A 225 7.53 12.84 33.29
N VAL A 226 6.83 13.70 34.03
CA VAL A 226 7.07 15.16 34.05
C VAL A 226 6.89 15.73 35.45
N ARG A 227 7.54 16.87 35.74
CA ARG A 227 7.13 17.75 36.84
C ARG A 227 6.10 18.78 36.37
N THR A 228 5.32 19.31 37.31
CA THR A 228 4.23 20.25 36.99
C THR A 228 4.61 21.72 37.02
N LYS A 229 5.85 22.09 37.42
CA LYS A 229 6.27 23.49 37.57
C LYS A 229 6.23 24.30 36.27
N ALA A 230 6.31 23.62 35.13
CA ALA A 230 6.30 24.23 33.80
C ALA A 230 4.93 24.11 33.10
N LEU A 231 3.89 23.64 33.82
CA LEU A 231 2.57 23.39 33.29
C LEU A 231 1.55 24.33 33.93
N SER A 232 0.58 24.78 33.13
CA SER A 232 -0.55 25.60 33.59
C SER A 232 -1.39 24.88 34.66
N PRO A 233 -2.32 25.59 35.31
CA PRO A 233 -3.47 24.95 35.95
C PRO A 233 -4.26 24.06 34.97
N ALA A 234 -5.10 23.19 35.52
CA ALA A 234 -6.02 22.35 34.75
C ALA A 234 -6.87 23.18 33.78
N ILE A 235 -7.01 22.69 32.56
CA ILE A 235 -7.97 23.21 31.58
C ILE A 235 -9.08 22.20 31.34
N THR A 236 -10.24 22.69 30.93
CA THR A 236 -11.42 21.89 30.64
C THR A 236 -11.28 21.15 29.31
N ARG A 237 -12.03 20.06 29.17
CA ARG A 237 -12.15 19.33 27.90
C ARG A 237 -12.57 20.24 26.72
N GLY A 238 -13.50 21.17 26.95
CA GLY A 238 -13.94 22.12 25.92
C GLY A 238 -12.83 23.07 25.47
N GLU A 239 -11.94 23.48 26.36
CA GLU A 239 -10.75 24.29 26.00
C GLU A 239 -9.74 23.48 25.16
N VAL A 240 -9.57 22.19 25.46
CA VAL A 240 -8.75 21.27 24.65
C VAL A 240 -9.31 21.13 23.24
N GLU A 241 -10.64 20.95 23.11
CA GLU A 241 -11.33 20.85 21.82
C GLU A 241 -11.20 22.15 21.02
N SER A 242 -11.45 23.30 21.65
CA SER A 242 -11.32 24.62 21.03
C SER A 242 -9.92 24.87 20.47
N ARG A 243 -8.87 24.54 21.24
CA ARG A 243 -7.47 24.70 20.81
C ARG A 243 -7.10 23.84 19.61
N ARG A 244 -7.67 22.64 19.52
CA ARG A 244 -7.45 21.74 18.37
C ARG A 244 -8.13 22.27 17.12
N GLN A 245 -9.34 22.81 17.26
CA GLN A 245 -10.12 23.37 16.15
C GLN A 245 -9.54 24.71 15.64
N SER A 246 -8.90 25.50 16.51
CA SER A 246 -8.32 26.79 16.14
C SER A 246 -6.95 26.71 15.47
N ARG A 247 -6.42 25.51 15.20
CA ARG A 247 -5.11 25.33 14.57
C ARG A 247 -5.17 25.80 13.11
N GLU A 248 -4.41 26.82 12.77
CA GLU A 248 -4.28 27.29 11.39
C GLU A 248 -3.44 26.28 10.59
N LEU A 249 -4.04 25.72 9.54
CA LEU A 249 -3.41 24.72 8.67
C LEU A 249 -3.12 25.33 7.30
N ARG A 250 -1.92 25.06 6.79
CA ARG A 250 -1.52 25.42 5.43
C ARG A 250 -1.90 24.31 4.44
N PRO A 251 -2.11 24.65 3.15
CA PRO A 251 -2.24 23.64 2.10
C PRO A 251 -0.98 22.77 2.01
N PHE A 252 -1.16 21.45 1.92
CA PHE A 252 -0.05 20.51 1.77
C PHE A 252 0.45 20.49 0.32
N THR A 253 1.32 21.44 -0.02
CA THR A 253 1.97 21.59 -1.34
C THR A 253 3.48 21.40 -1.20
N ARG A 254 4.18 21.17 -2.33
CA ARG A 254 5.65 21.07 -2.31
C ARG A 254 6.30 22.38 -1.89
N ARG A 255 5.79 23.52 -2.37
CA ARG A 255 6.32 24.85 -2.00
C ARG A 255 6.25 25.05 -0.49
N GLU A 256 5.05 24.92 0.08
CA GLU A 256 4.86 25.23 1.50
C GLU A 256 5.67 24.29 2.40
N LEU A 257 5.77 23.00 2.05
CA LEU A 257 6.56 22.05 2.83
C LEU A 257 8.05 22.36 2.77
N LEU A 258 8.60 22.65 1.58
CA LEU A 258 10.01 23.03 1.46
C LEU A 258 10.28 24.35 2.18
N SER A 259 9.40 25.35 2.06
CA SER A 259 9.50 26.61 2.81
C SER A 259 9.51 26.38 4.33
N ALA A 260 8.65 25.48 4.83
CA ALA A 260 8.64 25.12 6.24
C ALA A 260 9.94 24.44 6.68
N ALA A 261 10.45 23.48 5.91
CA ALA A 261 11.71 22.78 6.21
C ALA A 261 12.91 23.74 6.20
N PHE A 262 13.04 24.59 5.18
CA PHE A 262 14.13 25.56 5.06
C PHE A 262 14.04 26.69 6.08
N SER A 263 12.84 27.02 6.61
CA SER A 263 12.70 27.99 7.70
C SER A 263 13.38 27.54 9.01
N MET A 264 13.67 26.24 9.13
CA MET A 264 14.34 25.65 10.30
C MET A 264 15.80 25.30 10.00
N ARG A 265 16.32 25.64 8.81
CA ARG A 265 17.72 25.37 8.45
C ARG A 265 18.66 26.12 9.40
N GLY A 266 19.67 25.42 9.93
CA GLY A 266 20.60 25.96 10.91
C GLY A 266 20.15 25.85 12.36
N GLU A 267 18.89 25.47 12.63
CA GLU A 267 18.42 25.24 14.00
C GLU A 267 19.25 24.14 14.69
N PRO A 268 19.63 24.31 15.97
CA PRO A 268 20.49 23.36 16.66
C PRO A 268 19.89 21.96 16.75
N TYR A 269 20.75 20.94 16.66
CA TYR A 269 20.37 19.57 16.98
C TYR A 269 20.18 19.41 18.49
N GLY A 270 19.18 18.64 18.88
CA GLY A 270 18.96 18.29 20.28
C GLY A 270 18.31 16.93 20.41
N TRP A 271 19.05 15.93 20.88
CA TRP A 271 18.51 14.59 21.18
C TRP A 271 17.33 14.72 22.14
N GLY A 272 16.17 14.19 21.76
CA GLY A 272 14.96 14.29 22.58
C GLY A 272 14.49 15.73 22.82
N GLY A 273 15.00 16.72 22.07
CA GLY A 273 14.76 18.15 22.25
C GLY A 273 15.69 18.85 23.25
N LYS A 274 16.84 18.26 23.59
CA LYS A 274 17.88 18.89 24.45
C LYS A 274 18.17 20.33 23.96
N GLY A 275 18.21 21.28 24.90
CA GLY A 275 18.49 22.70 24.60
C GLY A 275 17.42 23.42 23.78
N GLY A 276 16.30 22.76 23.43
CA GLY A 276 15.34 23.26 22.44
C GLY A 276 15.65 22.93 21.00
N GLY A 277 16.72 22.18 20.76
CA GLY A 277 17.06 21.70 19.44
C GLY A 277 16.04 20.72 18.89
N TYR A 278 16.21 20.37 17.63
CA TYR A 278 15.41 19.35 16.96
C TYR A 278 16.28 18.12 16.74
N ASP A 279 15.80 16.93 17.13
CA ASP A 279 16.35 15.71 16.55
C ASP A 279 15.72 15.43 15.17
N CYS A 280 16.21 14.39 14.49
CA CYS A 280 15.81 14.05 13.13
C CYS A 280 14.29 13.92 12.96
N SER A 281 13.63 13.27 13.92
CA SER A 281 12.20 12.99 13.87
C SER A 281 11.34 14.15 14.39
N ARG A 282 11.80 14.90 15.41
CA ARG A 282 11.09 16.12 15.86
C ARG A 282 11.09 17.20 14.79
N PHE A 283 12.18 17.34 14.04
CA PHE A 283 12.24 18.26 12.89
C PHE A 283 11.09 17.99 11.90
N LEU A 284 10.91 16.73 11.48
CA LEU A 284 9.83 16.36 10.57
C LEU A 284 8.45 16.50 11.22
N LEU A 285 8.29 16.12 12.48
CA LEU A 285 7.03 16.27 13.22
C LEU A 285 6.54 17.73 13.18
N GLU A 286 7.43 18.70 13.39
CA GLU A 286 7.12 20.13 13.39
C GLU A 286 6.81 20.68 11.99
N VAL A 287 7.55 20.21 10.97
CA VAL A 287 7.30 20.60 9.58
C VAL A 287 5.92 20.12 9.13
N PHE A 288 5.61 18.84 9.32
CA PHE A 288 4.37 18.23 8.85
C PHE A 288 3.13 18.67 9.63
N ALA A 289 3.30 19.02 10.91
CA ALA A 289 2.24 19.57 11.73
C ALA A 289 1.60 20.84 11.12
N ARG A 290 2.32 21.63 10.33
CA ARG A 290 1.75 22.84 9.69
C ARG A 290 0.66 22.52 8.66
N PHE A 291 0.56 21.27 8.23
CA PHE A 291 -0.35 20.79 7.18
C PHE A 291 -1.45 19.87 7.72
N GLY A 292 -1.53 19.67 9.04
CA GLY A 292 -2.50 18.76 9.66
C GLY A 292 -2.11 17.28 9.53
N ILE A 293 -0.84 17.01 9.22
CA ILE A 293 -0.28 15.65 9.17
C ILE A 293 0.50 15.44 10.48
N ASP A 294 -0.10 14.72 11.42
CA ASP A 294 0.47 14.52 12.74
C ASP A 294 1.37 13.27 12.76
N LEU A 295 2.63 13.44 12.34
CA LEU A 295 3.63 12.38 12.36
C LEU A 295 3.93 11.90 13.80
N PRO A 296 4.19 10.60 14.02
CA PRO A 296 4.60 10.07 15.33
C PRO A 296 5.97 10.60 15.75
N ARG A 297 6.31 10.46 17.04
CA ARG A 297 7.54 11.04 17.61
C ARG A 297 8.82 10.40 17.11
N HIS A 298 8.85 9.09 16.91
CA HIS A 298 10.06 8.31 16.64
C HIS A 298 10.24 7.99 15.17
N SER A 299 11.48 8.01 14.67
CA SER A 299 11.81 7.85 13.25
C SER A 299 11.28 6.54 12.63
N ALA A 300 11.34 5.43 13.38
CA ALA A 300 10.86 4.13 12.91
C ALA A 300 9.34 4.14 12.65
N ARG A 301 8.57 4.80 13.52
CA ARG A 301 7.12 4.98 13.34
C ARG A 301 6.82 5.98 12.22
N GLN A 302 7.63 7.04 12.06
CA GLN A 302 7.47 8.00 10.95
C GLN A 302 7.68 7.33 9.59
N ALA A 303 8.60 6.35 9.50
CA ALA A 303 8.83 5.56 8.30
C ALA A 303 7.64 4.68 7.89
N MET A 304 6.61 4.58 8.73
CA MET A 304 5.36 3.85 8.45
C MET A 304 4.17 4.79 8.25
N ALA A 305 4.34 6.10 8.45
CA ALA A 305 3.28 7.11 8.47
C ALA A 305 3.01 7.74 7.09
N GLY A 306 3.38 7.05 6.00
CA GLY A 306 3.16 7.53 4.63
C GLY A 306 1.75 7.27 4.10
N THR A 307 1.43 7.86 2.95
CA THR A 307 0.38 7.33 2.05
C THR A 307 0.75 5.90 1.63
N PHE A 308 2.04 5.68 1.37
CA PHE A 308 2.63 4.36 1.15
C PHE A 308 4.11 4.37 1.55
N SER A 309 4.69 3.19 1.71
CA SER A 309 6.11 2.98 1.94
C SER A 309 6.66 1.84 1.09
N ILE A 310 7.97 1.82 0.85
CA ILE A 310 8.67 0.75 0.13
C ILE A 310 9.80 0.26 1.02
N ASP A 311 9.86 -1.05 1.27
CA ASP A 311 11.01 -1.69 1.91
C ASP A 311 12.16 -1.80 0.91
N VAL A 312 13.29 -1.17 1.22
CA VAL A 312 14.49 -1.21 0.39
C VAL A 312 15.70 -1.75 1.17
N SER A 313 15.45 -2.41 2.31
CA SER A 313 16.50 -3.04 3.14
C SER A 313 17.25 -4.15 2.41
N ARG A 314 16.61 -4.78 1.41
CA ARG A 314 17.19 -5.84 0.57
C ARG A 314 17.68 -5.35 -0.79
N VAL A 315 17.57 -4.05 -1.09
CA VAL A 315 18.04 -3.47 -2.35
C VAL A 315 19.51 -3.08 -2.19
N GLU A 316 20.39 -3.90 -2.77
CA GLU A 316 21.85 -3.72 -2.70
C GLU A 316 22.38 -2.78 -3.79
N ASP A 317 21.77 -2.77 -4.98
CA ASP A 317 22.17 -1.86 -6.06
C ASP A 317 21.79 -0.41 -5.73
N ALA A 318 22.81 0.44 -5.54
CA ALA A 318 22.64 1.85 -5.26
C ALA A 318 21.88 2.60 -6.37
N ASN A 319 22.03 2.19 -7.63
CA ASN A 319 21.30 2.81 -8.74
C ASN A 319 19.82 2.44 -8.71
N GLU A 320 19.49 1.19 -8.44
CA GLU A 320 18.10 0.76 -8.23
C GLU A 320 17.47 1.54 -7.06
N LYS A 321 18.18 1.66 -5.94
CA LYS A 321 17.71 2.44 -4.77
C LYS A 321 17.47 3.91 -5.13
N ARG A 322 18.35 4.53 -5.91
CA ARG A 322 18.16 5.91 -6.43
C ARG A 322 16.94 6.02 -7.35
N LEU A 323 16.73 5.05 -8.24
CA LEU A 323 15.56 5.03 -9.13
C LEU A 323 14.24 4.90 -8.34
N LEU A 324 14.21 4.07 -7.28
CA LEU A 324 13.06 3.98 -6.37
C LEU A 324 12.76 5.31 -5.67
N ILE A 325 13.80 5.99 -5.19
CA ILE A 325 13.66 7.32 -4.54
C ILE A 325 13.10 8.35 -5.52
N GLU A 326 13.66 8.43 -6.73
CA GLU A 326 13.20 9.37 -7.77
C GLU A 326 11.78 9.10 -8.25
N ALA A 327 11.45 7.82 -8.48
CA ALA A 327 10.09 7.42 -8.83
C ALA A 327 9.10 7.78 -7.71
N SER A 328 9.52 7.65 -6.44
CA SER A 328 8.73 8.03 -5.26
C SER A 328 8.52 9.54 -5.15
N ALA A 329 9.54 10.36 -5.43
CA ALA A 329 9.46 11.82 -5.40
C ALA A 329 8.47 12.39 -6.43
N ARG A 330 8.26 11.69 -7.55
CA ARG A 330 7.19 12.01 -8.53
C ARG A 330 5.78 11.78 -7.98
N ARG A 331 5.62 11.01 -6.91
CA ARG A 331 4.31 10.70 -6.29
C ARG A 331 4.00 11.54 -5.06
N GLY A 332 4.99 12.15 -4.41
CA GLY A 332 4.77 13.00 -3.24
C GLY A 332 6.05 13.51 -2.59
N ILE A 333 5.95 13.87 -1.32
CA ILE A 333 7.12 14.15 -0.46
C ILE A 333 7.71 12.83 0.03
N VAL A 334 9.03 12.70 -0.02
CA VAL A 334 9.74 11.47 0.34
C VAL A 334 10.50 11.65 1.65
N LEU A 335 10.28 10.73 2.58
CA LEU A 335 11.12 10.55 3.76
C LEU A 335 11.99 9.31 3.59
N LEU A 336 13.27 9.43 3.92
CA LEU A 336 14.25 8.36 3.83
C LEU A 336 14.65 7.94 5.24
N HIS A 337 14.52 6.65 5.54
CA HIS A 337 14.75 6.12 6.88
C HIS A 337 15.78 4.98 6.89
N PHE A 338 16.62 5.01 7.92
CA PHE A 338 17.37 3.85 8.41
C PHE A 338 17.35 3.83 9.94
N PRO A 339 17.60 2.67 10.58
CA PRO A 339 17.56 2.58 12.04
C PRO A 339 18.39 3.69 12.72
N GLY A 340 17.70 4.56 13.47
CA GLY A 340 18.29 5.69 14.19
C GLY A 340 18.25 7.03 13.47
N HIS A 341 17.79 7.12 12.21
CA HIS A 341 17.76 8.39 11.49
C HIS A 341 16.64 8.48 10.44
N ILE A 342 16.14 9.69 10.21
CA ILE A 342 15.15 9.97 9.17
C ILE A 342 15.41 11.34 8.54
N MET A 343 15.18 11.44 7.23
CA MET A 343 15.57 12.59 6.42
C MET A 343 14.44 12.98 5.46
N LEU A 344 14.33 14.27 5.14
CA LEU A 344 13.45 14.77 4.08
C LEU A 344 14.23 14.85 2.77
N TYR A 345 13.78 14.12 1.75
CA TYR A 345 14.39 14.16 0.42
C TYR A 345 14.06 15.46 -0.32
N LEU A 346 15.08 16.10 -0.90
CA LEU A 346 14.94 17.36 -1.62
C LEU A 346 14.85 17.17 -3.14
N GLY A 347 15.31 16.03 -3.66
CA GLY A 347 15.51 15.78 -5.07
C GLY A 347 16.98 15.61 -5.44
N THR A 348 17.26 15.63 -6.73
CA THR A 348 18.63 15.59 -7.26
C THR A 348 19.16 16.99 -7.58
N SER A 349 20.43 17.24 -7.23
CA SER A 349 21.18 18.41 -7.67
C SER A 349 21.32 18.46 -9.19
N GLU A 350 21.87 19.53 -9.72
CA GLU A 350 22.14 19.69 -11.15
C GLU A 350 23.10 18.62 -11.69
N GLU A 351 24.05 18.19 -10.85
CA GLU A 351 25.02 17.13 -11.10
C GLU A 351 24.43 15.71 -10.91
N GLY A 352 23.14 15.60 -10.57
CA GLY A 352 22.46 14.32 -10.37
C GLY A 352 22.70 13.69 -8.99
N VAL A 353 23.20 14.44 -8.01
CA VAL A 353 23.44 13.94 -6.65
C VAL A 353 22.16 14.01 -5.82
N PRO A 354 21.71 12.92 -5.17
CA PRO A 354 20.53 12.94 -4.31
C PRO A 354 20.80 13.70 -3.01
N MET A 355 19.95 14.66 -2.67
CA MET A 355 20.12 15.55 -1.53
C MET A 355 18.97 15.45 -0.54
N VAL A 356 19.27 15.74 0.73
CA VAL A 356 18.33 15.72 1.85
C VAL A 356 18.49 16.96 2.73
N ILE A 357 17.41 17.35 3.42
CA ILE A 357 17.47 18.23 4.59
C ILE A 357 17.06 17.44 5.83
N HIS A 358 17.84 17.54 6.89
CA HIS A 358 17.58 16.80 8.13
C HIS A 358 18.32 17.42 9.31
N SER A 359 17.82 17.14 10.52
CA SER A 359 18.52 17.45 11.77
C SER A 359 19.33 16.25 12.23
N PHE A 360 20.63 16.41 12.45
CA PHE A 360 21.50 15.31 12.89
C PHE A 360 22.71 15.80 13.67
N SER A 361 23.28 14.90 14.47
CA SER A 361 24.46 15.20 15.27
C SER A 361 25.74 14.99 14.49
N GLU A 362 25.94 13.82 13.89
CA GLU A 362 27.25 13.41 13.38
C GLU A 362 27.23 12.44 12.18
N TYR A 363 28.38 12.33 11.52
CA TYR A 363 28.74 11.26 10.58
C TYR A 363 30.22 10.88 10.70
N LEU A 364 30.60 9.68 10.25
CA LEU A 364 31.98 9.21 10.30
C LEU A 364 32.72 9.44 8.97
N THR A 365 34.04 9.57 9.04
CA THR A 365 34.91 9.55 7.85
C THR A 365 36.16 8.75 8.16
N PRO A 366 36.58 7.82 7.28
CA PRO A 366 37.81 7.06 7.48
C PRO A 366 39.03 7.97 7.37
N CYS A 367 40.06 7.66 8.14
CA CYS A 367 41.35 8.34 8.04
C CYS A 367 42.22 7.69 6.96
N VAL A 368 42.75 8.51 6.05
CA VAL A 368 43.57 8.01 4.93
C VAL A 368 44.79 7.27 5.45
N GLY A 369 44.92 5.99 5.06
CA GLY A 369 46.06 5.14 5.41
C GLY A 369 46.10 4.67 6.87
N LEU A 370 45.02 4.87 7.65
CA LEU A 370 44.94 4.48 9.06
C LEU A 370 43.63 3.73 9.32
N ASP A 371 43.67 2.73 10.18
CA ASP A 371 42.48 2.04 10.70
C ASP A 371 41.84 2.85 11.86
N LEU A 372 41.54 4.11 11.56
CA LEU A 372 40.96 5.08 12.48
C LEU A 372 39.89 5.90 11.75
N GLU A 373 38.94 6.43 12.51
CA GLU A 373 37.85 7.25 11.98
C GLU A 373 37.74 8.57 12.73
N THR A 374 37.29 9.60 12.03
CA THR A 374 36.94 10.91 12.61
C THR A 374 35.42 11.00 12.77
N VAL A 375 34.96 11.40 13.95
CA VAL A 375 33.56 11.80 14.19
C VAL A 375 33.38 13.25 13.76
N ASN A 376 32.57 13.50 12.73
CA ASN A 376 32.28 14.84 12.24
C ASN A 376 30.95 15.33 12.85
N ARG A 377 31.04 16.30 13.77
CA ARG A 377 29.91 16.90 14.49
C ARG A 377 29.34 18.09 13.72
N VAL A 378 28.08 18.00 13.31
CA VAL A 378 27.32 19.02 12.58
C VAL A 378 26.33 19.73 13.51
N ASP A 379 25.61 18.94 14.32
CA ASP A 379 24.71 19.36 15.40
C ASP A 379 23.68 20.43 15.02
N ARG A 380 23.04 20.30 13.84
CA ARG A 380 21.96 21.19 13.40
C ARG A 380 21.12 20.60 12.28
N VAL A 381 20.07 21.31 11.89
CA VAL A 381 19.37 21.13 10.63
C VAL A 381 20.26 21.60 9.48
N ALA A 382 20.66 20.70 8.58
CA ALA A 382 21.50 21.02 7.44
C ALA A 382 21.08 20.25 6.18
N VAL A 383 21.55 20.72 5.03
CA VAL A 383 21.48 20.01 3.76
C VAL A 383 22.70 19.11 3.62
N SER A 384 22.53 17.89 3.12
CA SER A 384 23.63 16.99 2.76
C SER A 384 23.29 16.15 1.53
N ASP A 385 24.33 15.55 0.94
CA ASP A 385 24.13 14.40 0.07
C ASP A 385 23.92 13.12 0.90
N LEU A 386 23.69 11.99 0.21
CA LEU A 386 23.58 10.67 0.84
C LEU A 386 24.91 9.90 0.92
N SER A 387 26.04 10.52 0.59
CA SER A 387 27.38 9.89 0.63
C SER A 387 28.06 10.00 2.00
N LEU A 388 27.52 10.81 2.92
CA LEU A 388 28.04 10.95 4.28
C LEU A 388 28.22 9.59 4.96
N GLY A 389 29.45 9.29 5.40
CA GLY A 389 29.82 7.99 5.96
C GLY A 389 30.49 7.03 4.97
N ALA A 390 30.65 7.41 3.69
CA ALA A 390 31.32 6.59 2.69
C ALA A 390 32.71 6.12 3.16
N GLY A 391 32.95 4.82 3.03
CA GLY A 391 34.20 4.17 3.44
C GLY A 391 34.40 4.04 4.96
N SER A 392 33.46 4.52 5.78
CA SER A 392 33.49 4.32 7.23
C SER A 392 32.88 2.98 7.64
N SER A 393 33.15 2.56 8.87
CA SER A 393 32.58 1.40 9.57
C SER A 393 31.04 1.42 9.63
N ARG A 394 30.42 2.62 9.57
CA ARG A 394 28.97 2.78 9.56
C ARG A 394 28.35 2.76 8.15
N GLY A 395 29.16 2.87 7.10
CA GLY A 395 28.70 3.03 5.71
C GLY A 395 28.07 4.39 5.42
N ASP A 396 27.89 4.68 4.13
CA ASP A 396 27.22 5.88 3.66
C ASP A 396 25.70 5.85 3.95
N PHE A 397 25.04 7.01 3.91
CA PHE A 397 23.61 7.08 4.21
C PHE A 397 22.75 6.34 3.16
N LEU A 398 23.10 6.39 1.87
CA LEU A 398 22.32 5.72 0.82
C LEU A 398 22.26 4.21 1.03
N SER A 399 23.40 3.57 1.29
CA SER A 399 23.46 2.12 1.51
C SER A 399 22.65 1.69 2.73
N ARG A 400 22.61 2.52 3.78
CA ARG A 400 21.88 2.24 5.03
C ARG A 400 20.37 2.40 4.93
N ILE A 401 19.83 3.16 3.96
CA ILE A 401 18.38 3.36 3.82
C ILE A 401 17.69 2.00 3.70
N THR A 402 16.73 1.80 4.60
CA THR A 402 15.90 0.59 4.70
C THR A 402 14.47 0.83 4.26
N ARG A 403 13.99 2.08 4.29
CA ARG A 403 12.61 2.40 3.93
C ARG A 403 12.48 3.76 3.26
N ILE A 404 11.69 3.80 2.20
CA ILE A 404 11.26 5.02 1.49
C ILE A 404 9.79 5.24 1.86
N THR A 405 9.44 6.40 2.40
CA THR A 405 8.06 6.73 2.80
C THR A 405 7.56 7.89 1.98
N VAL A 406 6.35 7.80 1.44
CA VAL A 406 5.79 8.84 0.56
C VAL A 406 4.51 9.42 1.14
N LEU A 407 4.44 10.73 1.26
CA LEU A 407 3.22 11.47 1.59
C LEU A 407 2.74 12.25 0.35
N GLY A 408 1.60 11.83 -0.19
CA GLY A 408 1.06 12.38 -1.43
C GLY A 408 0.10 11.41 -2.14
N LYS A 409 0.27 11.30 -3.46
CA LYS A 409 -0.56 10.47 -4.35
C LYS A 409 -0.26 8.98 -4.13
N THR A 410 -1.15 8.08 -4.58
CA THR A 410 -0.92 6.63 -4.57
C THR A 410 0.30 6.23 -5.41
N PRO A 411 0.90 5.04 -5.21
CA PRO A 411 2.02 4.57 -6.02
C PRO A 411 1.70 4.60 -7.52
N GLY A 412 2.69 4.93 -8.34
CA GLY A 412 2.59 4.76 -9.79
C GLY A 412 2.81 3.29 -10.19
N PRO A 413 2.62 2.94 -11.49
CA PRO A 413 2.88 1.58 -11.98
C PRO A 413 4.28 1.05 -11.66
N ALA A 414 5.29 1.93 -11.66
CA ALA A 414 6.69 1.62 -11.32
C ALA A 414 6.93 1.21 -9.87
N LEU A 415 6.00 1.54 -8.96
CA LEU A 415 6.16 1.37 -7.53
C LEU A 415 5.12 0.43 -6.92
N ILE A 416 4.00 0.18 -7.61
CA ILE A 416 2.84 -0.51 -7.03
C ILE A 416 3.14 -1.95 -6.60
N ALA A 417 4.12 -2.60 -7.24
CA ALA A 417 4.52 -3.97 -6.90
C ALA A 417 5.23 -4.07 -5.55
N ASP A 418 5.98 -3.02 -5.16
CA ASP A 418 6.82 -2.99 -3.95
C ASP A 418 6.27 -2.05 -2.86
N ALA A 419 5.16 -1.35 -3.15
CA ALA A 419 4.57 -0.38 -2.26
C ALA A 419 3.60 -1.02 -1.26
N GLU A 420 3.85 -0.79 0.02
CA GLU A 420 2.93 -1.02 1.11
C GLU A 420 2.06 0.22 1.31
N LEU A 421 0.78 0.14 0.96
CA LEU A 421 -0.19 1.21 1.18
C LEU A 421 -0.55 1.34 2.67
N ARG A 422 -0.85 2.56 3.14
CA ARG A 422 -1.56 2.72 4.41
C ARG A 422 -2.93 2.02 4.35
N PRO A 423 -3.49 1.57 5.48
CA PRO A 423 -4.89 1.14 5.52
C PRO A 423 -5.83 2.29 5.10
N SER A 424 -7.02 1.93 4.63
CA SER A 424 -8.11 2.89 4.47
C SER A 424 -8.50 3.50 5.82
N ALA A 425 -8.94 4.75 5.83
CA ALA A 425 -9.60 5.32 6.99
C ALA A 425 -10.87 4.50 7.33
N PRO A 426 -11.31 4.48 8.61
CA PRO A 426 -12.44 3.67 9.06
C PRO A 426 -13.68 3.85 8.20
N VAL A 427 -14.09 2.76 7.55
CA VAL A 427 -15.28 2.75 6.70
C VAL A 427 -16.50 2.45 7.59
N SER A 428 -17.52 3.30 7.46
CA SER A 428 -18.79 3.15 8.15
C SER A 428 -19.91 2.85 7.15
N LEU A 429 -21.05 2.37 7.65
CA LEU A 429 -22.25 2.22 6.84
C LEU A 429 -22.68 3.60 6.31
N PRO A 430 -22.92 3.75 4.99
CA PRO A 430 -23.43 5.01 4.45
C PRO A 430 -24.81 5.33 5.01
N GLU A 431 -25.03 6.59 5.39
CA GLU A 431 -26.35 7.07 5.83
C GLU A 431 -27.38 7.04 4.69
N GLN A 432 -26.91 7.25 3.45
CA GLN A 432 -27.75 7.20 2.25
C GLN A 432 -27.92 5.78 1.74
N ARG A 433 -29.04 5.51 1.04
CA ARG A 433 -29.24 4.22 0.38
C ARG A 433 -28.11 3.96 -0.61
N CYS A 434 -27.50 2.78 -0.48
CA CYS A 434 -26.47 2.33 -1.39
C CYS A 434 -26.98 2.30 -2.83
N ALA A 435 -26.44 3.19 -3.66
CA ALA A 435 -26.62 3.20 -5.10
C ALA A 435 -25.26 2.94 -5.75
N GLY A 436 -25.19 1.99 -6.69
CA GLY A 436 -23.96 1.66 -7.38
C GLY A 436 -23.35 2.88 -8.09
N GLY A 437 -22.02 3.02 -8.00
CA GLY A 437 -21.29 4.07 -8.69
C GLY A 437 -21.17 3.78 -10.19
N ARG A 438 -21.24 4.81 -11.04
CA ARG A 438 -21.06 4.65 -12.50
C ARG A 438 -19.63 4.28 -12.93
N GLN A 439 -18.63 4.47 -12.06
CA GLN A 439 -17.21 4.25 -12.37
C GLN A 439 -16.60 3.03 -11.66
N THR A 440 -17.25 2.57 -10.58
CA THR A 440 -16.84 1.44 -9.75
C THR A 440 -18.10 0.66 -9.38
N ALA A 441 -18.10 -0.63 -9.66
CA ALA A 441 -19.23 -1.53 -9.41
C ALA A 441 -18.83 -2.63 -8.43
N ILE A 442 -19.78 -2.99 -7.58
CA ILE A 442 -19.72 -4.16 -6.72
C ILE A 442 -20.58 -5.25 -7.35
N PHE A 443 -20.08 -6.48 -7.27
CA PHE A 443 -20.78 -7.69 -7.68
C PHE A 443 -20.66 -8.72 -6.55
N ARG A 444 -21.52 -9.73 -6.63
CA ARG A 444 -21.52 -10.88 -5.72
C ARG A 444 -21.58 -12.17 -6.49
N SER A 445 -20.90 -13.19 -5.99
CA SER A 445 -21.02 -14.57 -6.44
C SER A 445 -21.31 -15.45 -5.22
N PRO A 446 -22.35 -16.30 -5.24
CA PRO A 446 -23.22 -16.62 -6.39
C PRO A 446 -24.29 -15.54 -6.66
N GLN A 447 -25.00 -15.63 -7.79
CA GLN A 447 -26.03 -14.65 -8.21
C GLN A 447 -27.09 -14.41 -7.11
N ARG A 448 -27.48 -15.51 -6.46
CA ARG A 448 -28.39 -15.58 -5.32
C ARG A 448 -27.64 -16.22 -4.16
N PRO A 449 -26.97 -15.41 -3.32
CA PRO A 449 -26.25 -15.90 -2.16
C PRO A 449 -27.15 -16.67 -1.20
N ASP A 450 -26.59 -17.71 -0.60
CA ASP A 450 -27.22 -18.47 0.47
C ASP A 450 -26.17 -18.98 1.46
N SER A 451 -26.60 -19.31 2.67
CA SER A 451 -25.70 -19.66 3.78
C SER A 451 -25.08 -21.06 3.68
N SER A 452 -25.38 -21.83 2.63
CA SER A 452 -24.79 -23.18 2.46
C SER A 452 -23.47 -23.19 1.69
N ARG A 453 -23.04 -22.02 1.18
CA ARG A 453 -21.84 -21.89 0.36
C ARG A 453 -21.17 -20.53 0.56
N PRO A 454 -19.87 -20.44 0.26
CA PRO A 454 -19.14 -19.18 0.38
C PRO A 454 -19.70 -18.06 -0.49
N LEU A 455 -19.61 -16.84 0.02
CA LEU A 455 -19.97 -15.60 -0.65
C LEU A 455 -18.71 -14.88 -1.09
N ARG A 456 -18.60 -14.59 -2.39
CA ARG A 456 -17.60 -13.66 -2.92
C ARG A 456 -18.22 -12.31 -3.20
N VAL A 457 -17.50 -11.25 -2.84
CA VAL A 457 -17.82 -9.88 -3.21
C VAL A 457 -16.68 -9.33 -4.05
N ILE A 458 -16.99 -8.83 -5.24
CA ILE A 458 -16.02 -8.45 -6.26
C ILE A 458 -16.23 -6.97 -6.58
N VAL A 459 -15.15 -6.19 -6.58
CA VAL A 459 -15.16 -4.77 -6.93
C VAL A 459 -14.35 -4.60 -8.21
N THR A 460 -14.91 -3.87 -9.17
CA THR A 460 -14.18 -3.49 -10.38
C THR A 460 -14.35 -2.00 -10.68
N GLY A 461 -13.30 -1.35 -11.18
CA GLY A 461 -13.29 0.09 -11.45
C GLY A 461 -12.39 0.49 -12.61
N GLU A 462 -12.80 1.53 -13.33
CA GLU A 462 -12.02 2.06 -14.48
C GLU A 462 -10.70 2.74 -14.09
N ARG A 463 -10.60 3.18 -12.84
CA ARG A 463 -9.49 3.99 -12.33
C ARG A 463 -8.86 3.31 -11.12
N ASP A 464 -7.64 3.74 -10.79
CA ASP A 464 -7.01 3.43 -9.52
C ASP A 464 -7.97 3.80 -8.38
N PRO A 465 -8.35 2.84 -7.51
CA PRO A 465 -9.26 3.08 -6.39
C PRO A 465 -8.65 3.94 -5.29
N GLY A 466 -7.35 4.22 -5.37
CA GLY A 466 -6.62 4.92 -4.33
C GLY A 466 -6.43 4.01 -3.12
N LEU A 467 -6.77 4.54 -1.94
CA LEU A 467 -6.61 3.85 -0.65
C LEU A 467 -7.92 3.21 -0.17
N ALA A 468 -8.89 3.05 -1.07
CA ALA A 468 -10.15 2.43 -0.73
C ALA A 468 -9.98 0.93 -0.45
N SER A 469 -10.66 0.46 0.59
CA SER A 469 -10.78 -0.96 0.96
C SER A 469 -12.22 -1.41 0.86
N LEU A 470 -12.43 -2.72 0.71
CA LEU A 470 -13.73 -3.36 0.71
C LEU A 470 -14.08 -3.85 2.11
N VAL A 471 -15.12 -3.26 2.68
CA VAL A 471 -15.64 -3.62 4.01
C VAL A 471 -17.04 -4.19 3.85
N LEU A 472 -17.29 -5.33 4.50
CA LEU A 472 -18.61 -5.96 4.53
C LEU A 472 -19.26 -5.74 5.89
N PHE A 473 -20.55 -5.43 5.88
CA PHE A 473 -21.38 -5.34 7.07
C PHE A 473 -22.38 -6.49 7.06
N ALA A 474 -22.32 -7.34 8.08
CA ALA A 474 -23.18 -8.49 8.25
C ALA A 474 -24.58 -8.09 8.77
N PRO A 475 -25.56 -9.02 8.81
CA PRO A 475 -26.94 -8.70 9.20
C PRO A 475 -27.10 -8.19 10.64
N ASP A 476 -26.19 -8.58 11.53
CA ASP A 476 -26.14 -8.13 12.93
C ASP A 476 -25.48 -6.72 13.09
N GLY A 477 -24.99 -6.14 12.00
CA GLY A 477 -24.28 -4.87 11.97
C GLY A 477 -22.76 -4.99 12.19
N SER A 478 -22.24 -6.20 12.38
CA SER A 478 -20.81 -6.42 12.55
C SER A 478 -20.04 -6.07 11.28
N ARG A 479 -18.84 -5.49 11.47
CA ARG A 479 -17.92 -5.10 10.41
C ARG A 479 -16.92 -6.22 10.15
N LEU A 480 -16.81 -6.63 8.89
CA LEU A 480 -15.90 -7.66 8.41
C LEU A 480 -14.94 -7.05 7.38
N THR A 481 -13.65 -7.35 7.53
CA THR A 481 -12.58 -6.99 6.60
C THR A 481 -11.83 -8.26 6.18
N PRO A 482 -12.42 -9.10 5.32
CA PRO A 482 -11.75 -10.31 4.87
C PRO A 482 -10.49 -9.97 4.07
N ALA A 483 -9.58 -10.93 3.92
CA ALA A 483 -8.39 -10.76 3.10
C ALA A 483 -8.78 -10.42 1.66
N GLU A 484 -8.27 -9.30 1.15
CA GLU A 484 -8.53 -8.84 -0.22
C GLU A 484 -7.55 -9.49 -1.20
N HIS A 485 -8.09 -10.07 -2.27
CA HIS A 485 -7.34 -10.49 -3.44
C HIS A 485 -7.36 -9.36 -4.46
N VAL A 486 -6.20 -8.73 -4.69
CA VAL A 486 -6.06 -7.59 -5.63
C VAL A 486 -5.47 -8.07 -6.96
N LEU A 487 -6.09 -7.64 -8.07
CA LEU A 487 -5.61 -7.91 -9.43
C LEU A 487 -4.83 -6.70 -9.97
N ASP A 488 -3.96 -6.92 -10.95
CA ASP A 488 -3.06 -5.87 -11.48
C ASP A 488 -3.80 -4.87 -12.39
N GLY A 489 -4.82 -5.36 -13.11
CA GLY A 489 -5.60 -4.56 -14.05
C GLY A 489 -4.80 -4.00 -15.24
N PRO A 490 -5.39 -3.07 -16.03
CA PRO A 490 -6.73 -2.51 -15.89
C PRO A 490 -7.83 -3.47 -16.38
N PRO A 491 -9.05 -3.42 -15.81
CA PRO A 491 -9.53 -2.49 -14.78
C PRO A 491 -8.95 -2.79 -13.40
N SER A 492 -8.96 -1.80 -12.49
CA SER A 492 -8.64 -2.10 -11.09
C SER A 492 -9.72 -3.02 -10.54
N SER A 493 -9.29 -4.16 -10.03
CA SER A 493 -10.20 -5.21 -9.59
C SER A 493 -9.68 -5.84 -8.32
N ARG A 494 -10.61 -6.18 -7.43
CA ARG A 494 -10.30 -6.92 -6.22
C ARG A 494 -11.51 -7.69 -5.75
N TRP A 495 -11.31 -8.71 -4.94
CA TRP A 495 -12.40 -9.49 -4.39
C TRP A 495 -12.06 -10.05 -3.02
N VAL A 496 -13.10 -10.33 -2.25
CA VAL A 496 -13.04 -10.97 -0.93
C VAL A 496 -13.96 -12.16 -0.90
N GLU A 497 -13.73 -13.04 0.06
CA GLU A 497 -14.57 -14.20 0.32
C GLU A 497 -14.97 -14.29 1.78
N VAL A 498 -16.24 -14.64 2.00
CA VAL A 498 -16.79 -15.03 3.29
C VAL A 498 -17.14 -16.52 3.18
N PRO A 499 -16.37 -17.42 3.82
CA PRO A 499 -16.57 -18.87 3.69
C PRO A 499 -17.97 -19.33 4.14
N GLU A 500 -18.47 -18.78 5.23
CA GLU A 500 -19.73 -19.16 5.85
C GLU A 500 -20.59 -17.90 6.11
N PRO A 501 -21.30 -17.39 5.08
CA PRO A 501 -22.08 -16.18 5.23
C PRO A 501 -23.39 -16.43 5.99
N GLU A 502 -23.68 -15.62 7.00
CA GLU A 502 -24.95 -15.65 7.71
C GLU A 502 -26.13 -15.23 6.81
N ALA A 503 -27.28 -15.85 7.01
CA ALA A 503 -28.49 -15.48 6.31
C ALA A 503 -29.03 -14.13 6.81
N GLY A 504 -29.29 -13.20 5.89
CA GLY A 504 -29.80 -11.88 6.21
C GLY A 504 -29.38 -10.81 5.20
N ARG A 505 -29.55 -9.54 5.57
CA ARG A 505 -29.15 -8.40 4.74
C ARG A 505 -27.68 -8.06 4.99
N TRP A 506 -26.91 -8.06 3.92
CA TRP A 506 -25.51 -7.64 3.91
C TRP A 506 -25.36 -6.31 3.18
N THR A 507 -24.34 -5.55 3.55
CA THR A 507 -23.93 -4.33 2.82
C THR A 507 -22.43 -4.36 2.58
N ALA A 508 -22.03 -4.29 1.31
CA ALA A 508 -20.64 -4.15 0.89
C ALA A 508 -20.34 -2.67 0.60
N VAL A 509 -19.29 -2.12 1.20
CA VAL A 509 -18.88 -0.72 1.07
C VAL A 509 -17.43 -0.68 0.62
N PHE A 510 -17.16 -0.01 -0.50
CA PHE A 510 -15.80 0.21 -1.00
C PHE A 510 -15.42 1.68 -0.83
N ALA A 511 -14.56 2.00 0.13
CA ALA A 511 -14.30 3.38 0.56
C ALA A 511 -12.93 3.59 1.23
N ASP A 512 -12.49 4.84 1.27
CA ASP A 512 -11.45 5.34 2.20
C ASP A 512 -12.14 6.31 3.15
N GLY A 513 -12.51 5.86 4.35
CA GLY A 513 -13.30 6.66 5.29
C GLY A 513 -14.66 7.10 4.73
N ASP A 514 -14.88 8.41 4.67
CA ASP A 514 -16.08 9.05 4.13
C ASP A 514 -16.11 9.09 2.58
N LEU A 515 -15.01 8.77 1.91
CA LEU A 515 -14.92 8.74 0.46
C LEU A 515 -15.43 7.40 -0.10
N VAL A 516 -16.75 7.25 -0.16
CA VAL A 516 -17.40 6.07 -0.72
C VAL A 516 -17.27 6.04 -2.24
N ARG A 517 -16.62 4.99 -2.77
CA ARG A 517 -16.45 4.75 -4.21
C ARG A 517 -17.59 3.92 -4.78
N ALA A 518 -18.05 2.93 -4.03
CA ALA A 518 -19.21 2.11 -4.37
C ALA A 518 -19.83 1.51 -3.11
N CYS A 519 -21.13 1.23 -3.16
CA CYS A 519 -21.82 0.45 -2.14
C CYS A 519 -22.90 -0.43 -2.78
N GLU A 520 -23.10 -1.64 -2.26
CA GLU A 520 -24.18 -2.55 -2.64
C GLU A 520 -24.76 -3.24 -1.40
N SER A 521 -26.10 -3.25 -1.27
CA SER A 521 -26.79 -4.11 -0.30
C SER A 521 -27.45 -5.30 -0.99
N PHE A 522 -27.32 -6.48 -0.40
CA PHE A 522 -27.90 -7.73 -0.92
C PHE A 522 -28.37 -8.64 0.22
N VAL A 523 -29.06 -9.72 -0.13
CA VAL A 523 -29.60 -10.69 0.84
C VAL A 523 -28.96 -12.05 0.61
N VAL A 524 -28.51 -12.68 1.70
CA VAL A 524 -28.09 -14.08 1.77
C VAL A 524 -29.27 -14.90 2.29
N ALA A 525 -29.74 -15.86 1.51
CA ALA A 525 -30.85 -16.74 1.89
C ALA A 525 -30.40 -17.87 2.83
N LYS A 526 -31.33 -18.44 3.62
CA LYS A 526 -31.03 -19.62 4.46
C LYS A 526 -30.80 -20.91 3.68
N ARG A 527 -31.33 -21.00 2.46
CA ARG A 527 -31.30 -22.18 1.61
C ARG A 527 -31.12 -21.75 0.15
N PRO A 528 -30.45 -22.58 -0.67
CA PRO A 528 -30.31 -22.31 -2.09
C PRO A 528 -31.68 -22.24 -2.76
N ALA A 529 -31.82 -21.33 -3.73
CA ALA A 529 -33.02 -21.27 -4.55
C ALA A 529 -33.10 -22.52 -5.45
N PRO A 530 -34.29 -23.12 -5.67
CA PRO A 530 -34.43 -24.21 -6.62
C PRO A 530 -34.05 -23.73 -8.04
N PRO A 531 -33.47 -24.62 -8.87
CA PRO A 531 -33.17 -24.28 -10.25
C PRO A 531 -34.44 -23.89 -11.00
N ALA A 532 -34.33 -22.86 -11.86
CA ALA A 532 -35.47 -22.44 -12.66
C ALA A 532 -35.78 -23.51 -13.72
N PRO A 533 -37.06 -23.84 -13.95
CA PRO A 533 -37.45 -24.74 -15.03
C PRO A 533 -37.08 -24.13 -16.39
N ARG A 534 -36.62 -24.99 -17.29
CA ARG A 534 -36.19 -24.63 -18.65
C ARG A 534 -37.09 -25.30 -19.69
N SER A 535 -37.44 -24.58 -20.76
CA SER A 535 -38.11 -25.15 -21.93
C SER A 535 -37.11 -25.85 -22.86
N SER A 536 -37.51 -26.99 -23.42
CA SER A 536 -36.73 -27.73 -24.42
C SER A 536 -37.63 -28.14 -25.59
N PRO A 537 -37.35 -27.72 -26.84
CA PRO A 537 -36.25 -26.85 -27.24
C PRO A 537 -36.45 -25.39 -26.78
N GLY A 538 -35.36 -24.70 -26.46
CA GLY A 538 -35.39 -23.30 -26.00
C GLY A 538 -34.03 -22.61 -26.19
N PRO A 539 -33.93 -21.29 -25.95
CA PRO A 539 -32.67 -20.54 -26.14
C PRO A 539 -31.56 -21.08 -25.24
N ALA A 540 -30.29 -21.11 -25.65
CA ALA A 540 -29.17 -21.56 -24.80
C ALA A 540 -29.20 -20.89 -23.40
N TRP A 541 -29.47 -19.58 -23.37
CA TRP A 541 -29.94 -18.87 -22.17
C TRP A 541 -30.70 -17.61 -22.57
N THR A 542 -31.58 -17.12 -21.71
CA THR A 542 -32.30 -15.86 -21.92
C THR A 542 -31.50 -14.67 -21.32
N PRO A 543 -31.19 -13.62 -22.10
CA PRO A 543 -30.51 -12.45 -21.57
C PRO A 543 -31.34 -11.73 -20.49
N ARG A 544 -30.70 -11.42 -19.36
CA ARG A 544 -31.27 -10.62 -18.25
C ARG A 544 -30.41 -9.42 -17.88
N ARG A 545 -29.15 -9.38 -18.33
CA ARG A 545 -28.22 -8.28 -18.14
C ARG A 545 -27.76 -7.73 -19.50
N LYS A 546 -27.07 -6.59 -19.47
CA LYS A 546 -26.53 -5.91 -20.65
C LYS A 546 -25.02 -5.83 -20.56
N TRP A 547 -24.36 -5.85 -21.72
CA TRP A 547 -22.98 -5.45 -21.82
C TRP A 547 -22.88 -3.93 -21.61
N GLU A 548 -22.37 -3.57 -20.44
CA GLU A 548 -22.05 -2.22 -20.01
C GLU A 548 -20.61 -2.18 -19.45
N ARG A 549 -20.13 -0.98 -19.15
CA ARG A 549 -18.74 -0.77 -18.74
C ARG A 549 -18.35 -1.60 -17.51
N ASP A 550 -19.26 -1.72 -16.56
CA ASP A 550 -19.11 -2.53 -15.34
C ASP A 550 -19.00 -4.03 -15.65
N THR A 551 -19.85 -4.58 -16.53
CA THR A 551 -19.78 -6.00 -16.93
C THR A 551 -18.58 -6.32 -17.81
N GLU A 552 -18.12 -5.38 -18.64
CA GLU A 552 -16.85 -5.51 -19.37
C GLU A 552 -15.65 -5.51 -18.40
N ASN A 553 -15.74 -4.72 -17.32
CA ASN A 553 -14.70 -4.70 -16.30
C ASN A 553 -14.66 -5.99 -15.49
N LEU A 554 -15.83 -6.54 -15.16
CA LEU A 554 -15.92 -7.85 -14.51
C LEU A 554 -15.46 -8.98 -15.43
N TYR A 555 -15.69 -8.89 -16.75
CA TYR A 555 -15.15 -9.87 -17.71
C TYR A 555 -13.63 -9.87 -17.71
N ALA A 556 -13.02 -8.69 -17.71
CA ALA A 556 -11.56 -8.57 -17.62
C ALA A 556 -11.04 -9.14 -16.28
N ALA A 557 -11.66 -8.79 -15.15
CA ALA A 557 -11.29 -9.34 -13.85
C ALA A 557 -11.42 -10.88 -13.79
N PHE A 558 -12.46 -11.43 -14.41
CA PHE A 558 -12.67 -12.87 -14.53
C PHE A 558 -11.53 -13.54 -15.31
N VAL A 559 -11.17 -13.01 -16.49
CA VAL A 559 -10.07 -13.56 -17.30
C VAL A 559 -8.74 -13.48 -16.54
N GLU A 560 -8.47 -12.35 -15.89
CA GLU A 560 -7.23 -12.16 -15.12
C GLU A 560 -7.11 -13.12 -13.94
N GLN A 561 -8.17 -13.27 -13.13
CA GLN A 561 -8.18 -14.23 -12.01
C GLN A 561 -8.08 -15.68 -12.51
N LEU A 562 -8.76 -16.03 -13.60
CA LEU A 562 -8.75 -17.39 -14.14
C LEU A 562 -7.31 -17.85 -14.46
N PHE A 563 -6.53 -16.94 -15.03
CA PHE A 563 -5.15 -17.17 -15.44
C PHE A 563 -4.10 -16.64 -14.44
N VAL A 564 -4.48 -16.38 -13.18
CA VAL A 564 -3.56 -15.88 -12.16
C VAL A 564 -2.42 -16.89 -11.88
N GLU A 565 -1.23 -16.40 -11.57
CA GLU A 565 -0.01 -17.20 -11.40
C GLU A 565 0.02 -18.01 -10.09
N PRO A 566 0.35 -19.30 -10.12
CA PRO A 566 1.33 -19.83 -9.17
C PRO A 566 2.70 -19.25 -9.53
N ARG A 567 3.51 -18.84 -8.54
CA ARG A 567 4.80 -18.16 -8.81
C ARG A 567 5.72 -18.99 -9.73
N GLY A 568 6.15 -18.42 -10.86
CA GLY A 568 7.20 -18.96 -11.75
C GLY A 568 6.69 -19.70 -13.00
N GLU A 569 7.34 -19.42 -14.14
CA GLU A 569 7.28 -20.10 -15.45
C GLU A 569 5.96 -20.08 -16.26
N ASP A 570 6.07 -20.46 -17.54
CA ASP A 570 4.94 -20.65 -18.46
C ASP A 570 4.13 -21.87 -18.01
N VAL A 571 2.92 -21.64 -17.52
CA VAL A 571 2.03 -22.71 -17.02
C VAL A 571 1.16 -23.24 -18.15
N THR A 572 0.99 -24.56 -18.20
CA THR A 572 0.03 -25.24 -19.07
C THR A 572 -0.95 -26.06 -18.25
N TRP A 573 -2.19 -26.13 -18.73
CA TRP A 573 -3.25 -26.96 -18.21
C TRP A 573 -3.73 -27.90 -19.31
N PRO A 574 -3.97 -29.19 -19.02
CA PRO A 574 -4.46 -30.14 -20.01
C PRO A 574 -5.69 -29.65 -20.77
N ARG A 575 -6.65 -28.98 -20.10
CA ARG A 575 -7.90 -28.51 -20.71
C ARG A 575 -8.45 -27.25 -20.03
N LEU A 576 -9.24 -26.44 -20.75
CA LEU A 576 -9.93 -25.27 -20.17
C LEU A 576 -10.87 -25.66 -19.01
N GLN A 577 -11.47 -26.85 -19.07
CA GLN A 577 -12.33 -27.37 -18.01
C GLN A 577 -11.65 -27.40 -16.63
N GLU A 578 -10.35 -27.63 -16.56
CA GLU A 578 -9.62 -27.68 -15.28
C GLU A 578 -9.54 -26.31 -14.63
N LEU A 579 -9.26 -25.28 -15.43
CA LEU A 579 -9.26 -23.88 -14.98
C LEU A 579 -10.64 -23.43 -14.50
N ILE A 580 -11.69 -23.73 -15.27
CA ILE A 580 -13.08 -23.36 -14.94
C ILE A 580 -13.58 -24.15 -13.73
N GLY A 581 -13.15 -25.41 -13.58
CA GLY A 581 -13.46 -26.28 -12.46
C GLY A 581 -12.74 -25.93 -11.16
N GLU A 582 -11.67 -25.13 -11.23
CA GLU A 582 -10.93 -24.68 -10.05
C GLU A 582 -11.60 -23.46 -9.42
N ARG A 583 -12.18 -23.69 -8.23
CA ARG A 583 -12.95 -22.70 -7.49
C ARG A 583 -12.20 -21.39 -7.27
N ASP A 584 -10.92 -21.45 -6.91
CA ASP A 584 -10.15 -20.26 -6.53
C ASP A 584 -9.73 -19.42 -7.74
N ARG A 585 -9.75 -19.99 -8.94
CA ARG A 585 -9.51 -19.29 -10.21
C ARG A 585 -10.78 -18.70 -10.81
N ASN A 586 -11.91 -19.36 -10.60
CA ASN A 586 -13.15 -18.99 -11.24
C ASN A 586 -13.99 -18.06 -10.35
N LEU A 587 -13.91 -16.73 -10.57
CA LEU A 587 -14.72 -15.75 -9.83
C LEU A 587 -16.23 -16.04 -9.82
N LEU A 588 -16.72 -16.75 -10.85
CA LEU A 588 -18.12 -17.10 -11.07
C LEU A 588 -18.39 -18.61 -10.87
N TYR A 589 -17.57 -19.27 -10.05
CA TYR A 589 -17.76 -20.67 -9.69
C TYR A 589 -19.14 -20.89 -9.06
N ASP A 590 -19.92 -21.82 -9.62
CA ASP A 590 -21.29 -22.15 -9.21
C ASP A 590 -22.23 -20.93 -9.07
N TYR A 591 -22.01 -19.91 -9.90
CA TYR A 591 -22.71 -18.64 -9.86
C TYR A 591 -24.24 -18.78 -9.98
N ARG A 592 -24.75 -19.66 -10.86
CA ARG A 592 -26.21 -19.84 -11.06
C ARG A 592 -26.74 -21.06 -10.30
N ALA A 593 -26.02 -22.17 -10.32
CA ALA A 593 -26.39 -23.40 -9.62
C ALA A 593 -25.16 -24.16 -9.10
N VAL A 594 -25.36 -24.95 -8.04
CA VAL A 594 -24.31 -25.81 -7.45
C VAL A 594 -23.92 -26.91 -8.43
N GLY A 595 -22.61 -27.18 -8.53
CA GLY A 595 -21.99 -28.16 -9.42
C GLY A 595 -22.22 -27.90 -10.90
N GLU A 596 -22.49 -26.66 -11.31
CA GLU A 596 -22.74 -26.35 -12.73
C GLU A 596 -21.45 -26.39 -13.56
N ASP A 597 -20.34 -25.93 -13.00
CA ASP A 597 -19.06 -25.83 -13.70
C ASP A 597 -18.42 -27.19 -13.97
N ALA A 598 -18.57 -28.13 -13.03
CA ALA A 598 -18.08 -29.49 -13.17
C ALA A 598 -18.74 -30.28 -14.32
N ARG A 599 -19.85 -29.78 -14.89
CA ARG A 599 -20.63 -30.46 -15.92
C ARG A 599 -20.31 -30.00 -17.35
N LEU A 600 -19.45 -29.00 -17.57
CA LEU A 600 -19.31 -28.32 -18.87
C LEU A 600 -18.39 -29.01 -19.87
N ASP A 601 -17.27 -29.58 -19.44
CA ASP A 601 -16.34 -30.33 -20.31
C ASP A 601 -15.88 -29.50 -21.53
N LEU A 602 -15.20 -28.39 -21.24
CA LEU A 602 -14.73 -27.40 -22.22
C LEU A 602 -13.29 -27.69 -22.70
N GLU A 603 -13.15 -27.91 -24.01
CA GLU A 603 -11.89 -28.23 -24.70
C GLU A 603 -11.73 -27.38 -25.98
N PRO A 604 -11.47 -26.07 -25.86
CA PRO A 604 -11.27 -25.21 -27.03
C PRO A 604 -9.89 -25.41 -27.67
N ASP A 605 -9.79 -25.13 -28.98
CA ASP A 605 -8.52 -24.78 -29.61
C ASP A 605 -8.22 -23.27 -29.51
N CYS A 606 -7.13 -22.79 -30.12
CA CYS A 606 -6.75 -21.37 -30.08
C CYS A 606 -7.85 -20.43 -30.59
N ALA A 607 -8.62 -20.83 -31.60
CA ALA A 607 -9.67 -20.02 -32.17
C ALA A 607 -10.92 -20.02 -31.30
N ASP A 608 -11.23 -21.15 -30.67
CA ASP A 608 -12.39 -21.33 -29.80
C ASP A 608 -12.23 -20.63 -28.46
N LEU A 609 -11.02 -20.63 -27.89
CA LEU A 609 -10.74 -20.12 -26.54
C LEU A 609 -11.35 -18.73 -26.25
N PRO A 610 -11.14 -17.68 -27.07
CA PRO A 610 -11.76 -16.38 -26.83
C PRO A 610 -13.29 -16.46 -26.80
N TYR A 611 -13.91 -17.22 -27.72
CA TYR A 611 -15.37 -17.36 -27.77
C TYR A 611 -15.89 -18.16 -26.58
N PHE A 612 -15.20 -19.22 -26.16
CA PHE A 612 -15.58 -20.04 -25.02
C PHE A 612 -15.54 -19.23 -23.72
N LEU A 613 -14.48 -18.45 -23.48
CA LEU A 613 -14.38 -17.59 -22.30
C LEU A 613 -15.50 -16.53 -22.28
N ARG A 614 -15.74 -15.86 -23.41
CA ARG A 614 -16.76 -14.81 -23.53
C ARG A 614 -18.17 -15.39 -23.41
N ALA A 615 -18.45 -16.53 -24.04
CA ALA A 615 -19.74 -17.22 -23.96
C ALA A 615 -20.01 -17.77 -22.56
N TYR A 616 -19.00 -18.36 -21.91
CA TYR A 616 -19.10 -18.84 -20.53
C TYR A 616 -19.46 -17.69 -19.58
N PHE A 617 -18.73 -16.58 -19.66
CA PHE A 617 -19.03 -15.40 -18.85
C PHE A 617 -20.43 -14.83 -19.14
N ALA A 618 -20.80 -14.76 -20.43
CA ALA A 618 -22.12 -14.29 -20.84
C ALA A 618 -23.24 -15.20 -20.34
N TRP A 619 -23.05 -16.52 -20.36
CA TRP A 619 -24.01 -17.49 -19.83
C TRP A 619 -24.19 -17.35 -18.32
N LYS A 620 -23.08 -17.22 -17.57
CA LYS A 620 -23.08 -17.01 -16.12
C LYS A 620 -23.86 -15.76 -15.73
N LEU A 621 -23.58 -14.63 -16.38
CA LEU A 621 -24.26 -13.37 -16.10
C LEU A 621 -25.58 -13.17 -16.84
N GLN A 622 -25.97 -14.11 -17.71
CA GLN A 622 -27.12 -13.98 -18.60
C GLN A 622 -27.04 -12.70 -19.45
N LEU A 623 -25.89 -12.46 -20.07
CA LEU A 623 -25.64 -11.39 -21.05
C LEU A 623 -25.96 -11.89 -22.46
N PRO A 624 -26.33 -11.00 -23.40
CA PRO A 624 -26.51 -11.41 -24.79
C PRO A 624 -25.17 -11.79 -25.44
N PHE A 625 -25.22 -12.76 -26.34
CA PHE A 625 -24.05 -13.25 -27.06
C PHE A 625 -24.43 -13.61 -28.49
N VAL A 626 -23.65 -13.11 -29.44
CA VAL A 626 -23.76 -13.43 -30.86
C VAL A 626 -22.39 -13.76 -31.42
N TYR A 627 -22.37 -14.53 -32.52
CA TYR A 627 -21.17 -14.83 -33.28
C TYR A 627 -21.53 -15.11 -34.75
N ARG A 628 -20.54 -15.03 -35.64
CA ARG A 628 -20.72 -15.20 -37.09
C ARG A 628 -19.86 -16.33 -37.64
N ALA A 629 -20.37 -16.98 -38.69
CA ALA A 629 -19.54 -17.79 -39.57
C ALA A 629 -18.72 -16.86 -40.48
N CYS A 630 -17.47 -17.21 -40.76
CA CYS A 630 -16.62 -16.42 -41.65
C CYS A 630 -15.92 -17.32 -42.66
N THR A 631 -15.50 -16.73 -43.78
CA THR A 631 -14.72 -17.46 -44.79
C THR A 631 -13.30 -17.69 -44.29
N ARG A 632 -12.65 -18.75 -44.79
CA ARG A 632 -11.20 -18.90 -44.63
C ARG A 632 -10.49 -17.89 -45.51
N GLY A 633 -9.62 -17.07 -44.91
CA GLY A 633 -8.76 -16.14 -45.64
C GLY A 633 -7.78 -16.90 -46.57
N ARG A 634 -7.47 -16.30 -47.71
CA ARG A 634 -6.50 -16.80 -48.71
C ARG A 634 -5.44 -15.73 -48.96
N LYS A 635 -4.34 -16.08 -49.64
CA LYS A 635 -3.16 -15.23 -49.88
C LYS A 635 -3.50 -13.78 -50.29
N ASP A 636 -4.54 -13.60 -51.10
CA ASP A 636 -4.96 -12.29 -51.64
C ASP A 636 -6.44 -11.97 -51.36
N THR A 637 -7.07 -12.70 -50.43
CA THR A 637 -8.50 -12.52 -50.10
C THR A 637 -8.68 -12.58 -48.60
N PRO A 638 -8.98 -11.45 -47.93
CA PRO A 638 -9.15 -11.43 -46.49
C PRO A 638 -10.38 -12.25 -46.07
N PRO A 639 -10.40 -12.76 -44.82
CA PRO A 639 -11.60 -13.36 -44.24
C PRO A 639 -12.75 -12.35 -44.21
N VAL A 640 -13.95 -12.79 -44.58
CA VAL A 640 -15.19 -12.00 -44.52
C VAL A 640 -16.24 -12.82 -43.77
N CYS A 641 -16.97 -12.19 -42.86
CA CYS A 641 -18.03 -12.88 -42.11
C CYS A 641 -19.37 -12.81 -42.84
N GLU A 642 -20.14 -13.89 -42.71
CA GLU A 642 -21.46 -14.00 -43.32
C GLU A 642 -22.46 -13.05 -42.64
N PRO A 643 -23.49 -12.57 -43.37
CA PRO A 643 -24.54 -11.74 -42.80
C PRO A 643 -25.34 -12.44 -41.69
N THR A 644 -25.45 -13.76 -41.75
CA THR A 644 -26.15 -14.59 -40.76
C THR A 644 -25.47 -14.49 -39.39
N VAL A 645 -26.28 -14.23 -38.36
CA VAL A 645 -25.84 -14.13 -36.97
C VAL A 645 -26.39 -15.30 -36.17
N PHE A 646 -25.49 -16.05 -35.55
CA PHE A 646 -25.85 -17.06 -34.55
C PHE A 646 -25.92 -16.41 -33.18
N SER A 647 -26.79 -16.90 -32.30
CA SER A 647 -27.02 -16.26 -31.01
C SER A 647 -27.33 -17.24 -29.90
N ASN A 648 -27.17 -16.77 -28.65
CA ASN A 648 -27.63 -17.51 -27.48
C ASN A 648 -29.16 -17.72 -27.43
N LEU A 649 -29.91 -17.10 -28.33
CA LEU A 649 -31.37 -17.27 -28.46
C LEU A 649 -31.75 -18.42 -29.38
N ASP A 650 -30.80 -18.96 -30.15
CA ASP A 650 -31.05 -20.08 -31.04
C ASP A 650 -31.52 -21.30 -30.24
N ALA A 651 -32.49 -22.04 -30.79
CA ALA A 651 -33.10 -23.17 -30.10
C ALA A 651 -32.10 -24.31 -29.87
N VAL A 652 -32.00 -24.77 -28.62
CA VAL A 652 -31.15 -25.87 -28.17
C VAL A 652 -32.01 -26.96 -27.51
N PRO A 653 -31.96 -28.21 -27.99
CA PRO A 653 -32.72 -29.33 -27.43
C PRO A 653 -31.99 -29.94 -26.22
N ASP A 654 -32.00 -29.23 -25.10
CA ASP A 654 -31.54 -29.75 -23.81
C ASP A 654 -32.44 -29.27 -22.66
N SER A 655 -32.69 -30.13 -21.68
CA SER A 655 -33.53 -29.83 -20.52
C SER A 655 -32.75 -29.22 -19.36
N THR A 656 -31.41 -29.25 -19.41
CA THR A 656 -30.54 -28.69 -18.39
C THR A 656 -29.85 -27.43 -18.88
N ASP A 657 -29.64 -26.45 -17.99
CA ASP A 657 -28.91 -25.22 -18.34
C ASP A 657 -27.46 -25.49 -18.73
N ALA A 658 -26.78 -26.39 -18.02
CA ALA A 658 -25.42 -26.80 -18.34
C ALA A 658 -25.35 -27.54 -19.68
N GLY A 659 -26.24 -28.50 -19.93
CA GLY A 659 -26.30 -29.23 -21.20
C GLY A 659 -26.62 -28.33 -22.40
N ALA A 660 -27.54 -27.37 -22.22
CA ALA A 660 -27.83 -26.36 -23.24
C ALA A 660 -26.60 -25.50 -23.57
N PHE A 661 -25.85 -25.07 -22.56
CA PHE A 661 -24.61 -24.33 -22.76
C PHE A 661 -23.54 -25.16 -23.47
N ARG A 662 -23.36 -26.44 -23.11
CA ARG A 662 -22.42 -27.35 -23.81
C ARG A 662 -22.74 -27.53 -25.28
N ARG A 663 -24.01 -27.72 -25.61
CA ARG A 663 -24.43 -27.83 -27.02
C ARG A 663 -24.19 -26.52 -27.77
N PHE A 664 -24.37 -25.39 -27.10
CA PHE A 664 -24.07 -24.08 -27.65
C PHE A 664 -22.57 -23.89 -27.91
N THR A 665 -21.68 -24.23 -26.98
CA THR A 665 -20.23 -24.13 -27.19
C THR A 665 -19.72 -25.09 -28.26
N ARG A 666 -20.28 -26.31 -28.36
CA ARG A 666 -19.99 -27.21 -29.49
C ARG A 666 -20.40 -26.63 -30.84
N ARG A 667 -21.52 -25.90 -30.90
CA ARG A 667 -21.94 -25.20 -32.12
C ARG A 667 -20.97 -24.06 -32.46
N ILE A 668 -20.51 -23.29 -31.47
CA ILE A 668 -19.46 -22.28 -31.66
C ILE A 668 -18.23 -22.93 -32.28
N ALA A 669 -17.69 -23.99 -31.68
CA ALA A 669 -16.49 -24.68 -32.18
C ALA A 669 -16.65 -25.23 -33.60
N GLY A 670 -17.86 -25.65 -33.98
CA GLY A 670 -18.16 -26.06 -35.35
C GLY A 670 -18.33 -24.91 -36.35
N THR A 671 -18.33 -23.64 -35.90
CA THR A 671 -18.62 -22.46 -36.74
C THR A 671 -17.45 -21.50 -36.84
N VAL A 672 -16.77 -21.21 -35.72
CA VAL A 672 -15.64 -20.29 -35.69
C VAL A 672 -14.34 -21.01 -36.02
N HIS A 673 -13.34 -20.28 -36.49
CA HIS A 673 -12.00 -20.80 -36.74
C HIS A 673 -10.99 -19.66 -36.68
N SER A 674 -9.70 -19.98 -36.84
CA SER A 674 -8.62 -19.00 -36.71
C SER A 674 -8.65 -17.82 -37.67
N SER A 675 -9.52 -17.81 -38.69
CA SER A 675 -9.73 -16.64 -39.55
C SER A 675 -10.85 -15.72 -39.08
N SER A 676 -11.79 -16.21 -38.25
CA SER A 676 -12.88 -15.39 -37.69
C SER A 676 -12.40 -14.11 -37.02
N PRO A 677 -11.31 -14.10 -36.20
CA PRO A 677 -10.79 -12.85 -35.63
C PRO A 677 -9.88 -12.05 -36.57
N ARG A 678 -9.56 -12.53 -37.78
CA ARG A 678 -8.60 -11.93 -38.73
C ARG A 678 -9.26 -11.16 -39.89
N THR A 679 -10.54 -10.85 -39.78
CA THR A 679 -11.23 -9.93 -40.70
C THR A 679 -10.58 -8.55 -40.72
N LEU A 680 -10.74 -7.82 -41.84
CA LEU A 680 -10.11 -6.52 -42.04
C LEU A 680 -10.47 -5.52 -40.92
N PRO A 681 -9.56 -4.61 -40.53
CA PRO A 681 -9.84 -3.58 -39.53
C PRO A 681 -11.05 -2.69 -39.85
N SER A 682 -11.35 -2.51 -41.14
CA SER A 682 -12.46 -1.70 -41.65
C SER A 682 -13.77 -2.49 -41.82
N ASP A 683 -13.78 -3.80 -41.57
CA ASP A 683 -14.99 -4.61 -41.72
C ASP A 683 -15.89 -4.50 -40.48
N ASP A 684 -17.06 -3.89 -40.68
CA ASP A 684 -18.07 -3.67 -39.65
C ASP A 684 -18.98 -4.88 -39.38
N GLN A 685 -18.96 -5.90 -40.24
CA GLN A 685 -19.79 -7.10 -40.10
C GLN A 685 -19.06 -8.23 -39.38
N THR A 686 -18.36 -7.90 -38.30
CA THR A 686 -17.41 -8.80 -37.61
C THR A 686 -17.71 -8.88 -36.11
N ASP A 687 -17.31 -9.96 -35.45
CA ASP A 687 -17.56 -10.10 -33.99
C ASP A 687 -16.60 -9.25 -33.14
N LEU A 688 -15.46 -8.86 -33.72
CA LEU A 688 -14.37 -8.17 -33.04
C LEU A 688 -13.97 -6.90 -33.80
N TYR A 689 -13.50 -5.87 -33.10
CA TYR A 689 -12.98 -4.63 -33.68
C TYR A 689 -11.57 -4.32 -33.17
N PRO A 690 -10.69 -3.72 -33.99
CA PRO A 690 -9.31 -3.41 -33.59
C PRO A 690 -9.26 -2.37 -32.46
N VAL A 691 -8.28 -2.49 -31.58
CA VAL A 691 -8.03 -1.53 -30.50
C VAL A 691 -6.65 -0.88 -30.60
N ARG A 692 -6.54 0.36 -30.09
CA ARG A 692 -5.23 1.04 -30.02
C ARG A 692 -4.26 0.29 -29.12
N LEU A 693 -2.98 0.30 -29.48
CA LEU A 693 -1.88 -0.19 -28.65
C LEU A 693 -1.68 0.73 -27.43
N SER A 694 -2.48 0.52 -26.39
CA SER A 694 -2.40 1.24 -25.13
C SER A 694 -2.86 0.36 -23.98
N ARG A 695 -2.27 0.55 -22.79
CA ARG A 695 -2.62 -0.22 -21.58
C ARG A 695 -4.12 -0.13 -21.25
N ARG A 696 -4.77 1.01 -21.53
CA ARG A 696 -6.21 1.20 -21.27
C ARG A 696 -7.11 0.39 -22.20
N ALA A 697 -6.68 0.14 -23.43
CA ALA A 697 -7.49 -0.49 -24.47
C ALA A 697 -7.24 -2.01 -24.56
N ILE A 698 -6.00 -2.45 -24.32
CA ILE A 698 -5.63 -3.87 -24.26
C ILE A 698 -5.84 -4.34 -22.81
N ARG A 699 -6.99 -4.93 -22.53
CA ARG A 699 -7.36 -5.42 -21.19
C ARG A 699 -7.32 -6.94 -21.15
N PRO A 700 -7.28 -7.57 -19.97
CA PRO A 700 -7.62 -8.99 -19.87
C PRO A 700 -8.93 -9.29 -20.61
N GLY A 701 -8.92 -10.34 -21.44
CA GLY A 701 -10.01 -10.69 -22.35
C GLY A 701 -9.95 -10.06 -23.75
N THR A 702 -9.01 -9.15 -24.03
CA THR A 702 -8.69 -8.68 -25.40
C THR A 702 -8.15 -9.85 -26.23
N VAL A 703 -8.65 -10.01 -27.45
CA VAL A 703 -8.22 -11.06 -28.39
C VAL A 703 -7.02 -10.55 -29.17
N PHE A 704 -5.97 -11.34 -29.30
CA PHE A 704 -4.88 -11.10 -30.23
C PHE A 704 -4.93 -12.15 -31.33
N ALA A 705 -5.05 -11.71 -32.57
CA ALA A 705 -4.96 -12.59 -33.73
C ALA A 705 -3.67 -12.28 -34.48
N ASP A 706 -2.83 -13.29 -34.65
CA ASP A 706 -1.59 -13.15 -35.40
C ASP A 706 -1.85 -13.29 -36.92
N PRO A 707 -0.88 -12.97 -37.80
CA PRO A 707 -1.10 -13.07 -39.25
C PRO A 707 -1.23 -14.50 -39.77
N TYR A 708 -0.69 -15.49 -39.06
CA TYR A 708 -0.57 -16.88 -39.50
C TYR A 708 -1.71 -17.78 -39.01
N GLY A 709 -2.58 -17.28 -38.13
CA GLY A 709 -3.76 -17.99 -37.63
C GLY A 709 -3.63 -18.51 -36.20
N HIS A 710 -2.63 -18.08 -35.43
CA HIS A 710 -2.63 -18.28 -33.99
C HIS A 710 -3.44 -17.17 -33.30
N VAL A 711 -4.22 -17.55 -32.29
CA VAL A 711 -5.11 -16.65 -31.56
C VAL A 711 -4.84 -16.79 -30.07
N LEU A 712 -4.65 -15.66 -29.41
CA LEU A 712 -4.41 -15.57 -27.97
C LEU A 712 -5.45 -14.65 -27.33
N VAL A 713 -5.65 -14.83 -26.03
CA VAL A 713 -6.41 -13.91 -25.18
C VAL A 713 -5.45 -13.25 -24.21
N VAL A 714 -5.46 -11.93 -24.11
CA VAL A 714 -4.71 -11.23 -23.06
C VAL A 714 -5.23 -11.69 -21.71
N ALA A 715 -4.34 -12.27 -20.90
CA ALA A 715 -4.65 -12.81 -19.59
C ALA A 715 -4.35 -11.78 -18.49
N ARG A 716 -3.19 -11.10 -18.55
CA ARG A 716 -2.71 -10.26 -17.44
C ARG A 716 -1.68 -9.22 -17.90
N TRP A 717 -1.56 -8.12 -17.15
CA TRP A 717 -0.45 -7.17 -17.24
C TRP A 717 0.40 -7.21 -15.97
N LYS A 718 1.63 -7.75 -16.03
CA LYS A 718 2.62 -7.51 -14.99
C LYS A 718 3.05 -6.03 -15.05
N PRO A 719 2.88 -5.24 -13.96
CA PRO A 719 3.39 -3.86 -13.92
C PRO A 719 4.90 -3.82 -14.19
N GLN A 720 5.35 -2.74 -14.84
CA GLN A 720 6.78 -2.46 -14.98
C GLN A 720 7.29 -1.93 -13.64
N GLY A 721 8.40 -2.46 -13.13
CA GLY A 721 9.09 -1.94 -11.95
C GLY A 721 10.07 -0.82 -12.31
N VAL A 722 10.90 -0.39 -11.37
CA VAL A 722 11.97 0.58 -11.66
C VAL A 722 13.17 -0.05 -12.39
N SER A 723 13.45 -1.32 -12.09
CA SER A 723 14.58 -2.12 -12.60
C SER A 723 14.10 -3.23 -13.55
N ASP A 724 12.85 -3.69 -13.37
CA ASP A 724 12.24 -4.74 -14.20
C ASP A 724 11.32 -4.19 -15.29
N TYR A 725 11.27 -4.87 -16.43
CA TYR A 725 10.31 -4.58 -17.49
C TYR A 725 8.91 -5.13 -17.15
N GLY A 726 7.87 -4.38 -17.53
CA GLY A 726 6.49 -4.85 -17.48
C GLY A 726 6.23 -5.90 -18.54
N VAL A 727 5.35 -6.86 -18.26
CA VAL A 727 5.10 -8.00 -19.15
C VAL A 727 3.62 -8.11 -19.45
N LEU A 728 3.26 -8.11 -20.74
CA LEU A 728 1.94 -8.53 -21.19
C LEU A 728 1.93 -10.07 -21.24
N ILE A 729 0.89 -10.68 -20.70
CA ILE A 729 0.75 -12.14 -20.68
C ILE A 729 -0.53 -12.50 -21.44
N GLY A 730 -0.41 -13.44 -22.39
CA GLY A 730 -1.53 -14.06 -23.08
C GLY A 730 -1.78 -15.47 -22.59
N ALA A 731 -2.95 -15.99 -22.96
CA ALA A 731 -3.30 -17.40 -22.90
C ALA A 731 -3.71 -17.88 -24.30
N ASP A 732 -3.27 -19.07 -24.66
CA ASP A 732 -3.62 -19.76 -25.90
C ASP A 732 -4.15 -21.16 -25.59
N ALA A 733 -4.82 -21.77 -26.56
CA ALA A 733 -5.20 -23.17 -26.48
C ALA A 733 -4.73 -23.91 -27.72
N GLN A 734 -4.44 -25.20 -27.58
CA GLN A 734 -3.88 -26.04 -28.63
C GLN A 734 -4.97 -26.99 -29.19
N PRO A 735 -4.81 -27.54 -30.41
CA PRO A 735 -5.78 -28.47 -30.98
C PRO A 735 -6.02 -29.75 -30.15
N ASP A 736 -5.11 -30.08 -29.24
CA ASP A 736 -5.27 -31.19 -28.28
C ASP A 736 -6.03 -30.78 -26.99
N GLY A 737 -6.51 -29.54 -26.92
CA GLY A 737 -7.23 -28.97 -25.79
C GLY A 737 -6.34 -28.29 -24.75
N THR A 738 -5.02 -28.44 -24.83
CA THR A 738 -4.07 -27.87 -23.86
C THR A 738 -4.16 -26.36 -23.84
N VAL A 739 -4.34 -25.76 -22.67
CA VAL A 739 -4.35 -24.31 -22.48
C VAL A 739 -3.02 -23.87 -21.90
N GLY A 740 -2.33 -22.95 -22.56
CA GLY A 740 -1.03 -22.42 -22.14
C GLY A 740 -1.09 -20.95 -21.79
N ARG A 741 -0.18 -20.50 -20.93
CA ARG A 741 0.15 -19.07 -20.77
C ARG A 741 1.45 -18.75 -21.46
N ARG A 742 1.49 -17.58 -22.09
CA ARG A 742 2.62 -17.10 -22.89
C ARG A 742 2.93 -15.66 -22.52
N ARG A 743 4.17 -15.40 -22.12
CA ARG A 743 4.68 -14.03 -22.04
C ARG A 743 4.71 -13.40 -23.43
N PHE A 744 4.52 -12.10 -23.50
CA PHE A 744 4.68 -11.34 -24.73
C PHE A 744 6.15 -11.24 -25.12
N TRP A 745 6.52 -11.90 -26.22
CA TRP A 745 7.82 -11.77 -26.85
C TRP A 745 7.72 -12.13 -28.34
N ARG A 746 8.81 -11.91 -29.10
CA ARG A 746 8.82 -12.05 -30.56
C ARG A 746 8.41 -13.43 -31.10
N GLY A 747 8.50 -14.50 -30.31
CA GLY A 747 8.11 -15.84 -30.74
C GLY A 747 6.74 -16.31 -30.27
N SER A 748 6.04 -15.55 -29.42
CA SER A 748 4.68 -15.88 -28.97
C SER A 748 3.62 -14.96 -29.56
N PHE A 749 3.94 -13.68 -29.78
CA PHE A 749 3.05 -12.72 -30.42
C PHE A 749 3.67 -12.25 -31.74
N LEU A 750 3.24 -12.86 -32.84
CA LEU A 750 3.72 -12.52 -34.18
C LEU A 750 2.99 -11.30 -34.74
N PHE A 751 3.76 -10.30 -35.18
CA PHE A 751 3.24 -9.05 -35.74
C PHE A 751 3.57 -8.91 -37.22
N THR A 752 2.65 -8.32 -37.96
CA THR A 752 2.90 -7.72 -39.28
C THR A 752 2.59 -6.23 -39.20
N PRO A 753 3.45 -5.34 -39.74
CA PRO A 753 3.17 -3.91 -39.79
C PRO A 753 2.04 -3.56 -40.77
N THR A 754 1.70 -4.46 -41.71
CA THR A 754 0.60 -4.28 -42.67
C THR A 754 -0.53 -5.27 -42.37
N THR A 755 -1.76 -4.77 -42.29
CA THR A 755 -2.98 -5.56 -41.99
C THR A 755 -3.91 -5.69 -43.20
N ASP A 756 -3.39 -5.41 -44.40
CA ASP A 756 -4.18 -5.21 -45.62
C ASP A 756 -4.75 -6.52 -46.20
N LEU A 757 -4.13 -7.65 -45.85
CA LEU A 757 -4.50 -8.99 -46.33
C LEU A 757 -5.03 -9.89 -45.21
N VAL A 758 -4.65 -9.60 -43.96
CA VAL A 758 -5.11 -10.28 -42.75
C VAL A 758 -5.20 -9.24 -41.64
N GLY A 759 -6.38 -9.05 -41.05
CA GLY A 759 -6.59 -8.07 -39.99
C GLY A 759 -6.05 -8.55 -38.66
N ALA A 760 -4.73 -8.78 -38.58
CA ALA A 760 -4.02 -9.16 -37.37
C ALA A 760 -3.97 -8.02 -36.34
N GLY A 761 -3.67 -8.36 -35.09
CA GLY A 761 -3.49 -7.43 -33.99
C GLY A 761 -4.46 -7.63 -32.83
N PHE A 762 -4.49 -6.64 -31.93
CA PHE A 762 -5.34 -6.66 -30.75
C PHE A 762 -6.77 -6.19 -31.08
N LYS A 763 -7.75 -6.92 -30.59
CA LYS A 763 -9.16 -6.71 -30.85
C LYS A 763 -10.03 -6.87 -29.61
N ALA A 764 -11.08 -6.07 -29.53
CA ALA A 764 -12.11 -6.17 -28.52
C ALA A 764 -13.43 -6.66 -29.12
N TRP A 765 -14.30 -7.19 -28.27
CA TRP A 765 -15.62 -7.69 -28.65
C TRP A 765 -16.55 -6.54 -29.05
N ARG A 766 -17.23 -6.66 -30.19
CA ARG A 766 -18.28 -5.70 -30.54
C ARG A 766 -19.43 -5.80 -29.53
N PRO A 767 -19.93 -4.66 -28.99
CA PRO A 767 -21.01 -4.70 -28.00
C PRO A 767 -22.30 -5.30 -28.55
N VAL A 768 -22.86 -6.28 -27.84
CA VAL A 768 -24.12 -6.93 -28.21
C VAL A 768 -25.25 -6.36 -27.37
N ARG A 769 -26.37 -6.02 -28.02
CA ARG A 769 -27.59 -5.55 -27.36
C ARG A 769 -28.74 -6.50 -27.63
N TYR A 770 -29.46 -6.86 -26.57
CA TYR A 770 -30.73 -7.56 -26.66
C TYR A 770 -31.87 -6.58 -26.39
N ALA A 771 -32.78 -6.47 -27.35
CA ALA A 771 -34.06 -5.80 -27.19
C ALA A 771 -35.14 -6.88 -27.16
N PRO A 772 -35.80 -7.13 -26.01
CA PRO A 772 -36.98 -7.99 -26.03
C PRO A 772 -38.04 -7.30 -26.90
N ASN A 773 -38.71 -8.04 -27.77
CA ASN A 773 -39.85 -7.50 -28.51
C ASN A 773 -40.84 -6.92 -27.51
N ARG A 774 -40.99 -5.59 -27.50
CA ARG A 774 -42.18 -4.97 -26.93
C ARG A 774 -43.31 -5.38 -27.87
N VAL A 775 -44.05 -6.41 -27.49
CA VAL A 775 -45.43 -6.51 -27.97
C VAL A 775 -46.11 -5.28 -27.39
N THR A 776 -46.29 -4.26 -28.22
CA THR A 776 -47.31 -3.26 -27.98
C THR A 776 -48.63 -4.01 -28.01
N ASP A 777 -49.25 -4.22 -26.85
CA ASP A 777 -50.68 -4.48 -26.80
C ASP A 777 -51.36 -3.26 -27.40
N THR A 778 -51.61 -3.35 -28.70
CA THR A 778 -52.67 -2.64 -29.40
C THR A 778 -53.58 -3.73 -29.95
N ASP A 779 -54.41 -4.29 -29.08
CA ASP A 779 -55.88 -4.27 -29.18
C ASP A 779 -56.53 -4.86 -27.92
#